data_AF-A0A292SNQ1-F1
#
_entry.id   AF-A0A292SNQ1-F1
#
_cell.length_a   1.000
_cell.length_b   1.000
_cell.length_c   1.000
_cell.angle_alpha   90.00
_cell.angle_beta   90.00
_cell.angle_gamma   90.00
#
_symmetry.space_group_name_H-M   'P 1'
#
loop_
_entity.id
_entity.type
_entity.pdbx_description
1 polymer ?
#
loop_
_entity_poly.entity_id
_entity_poly.type
_entity_poly.pdbx_seq_one_letter_code
_entity_poly.pdbx_strand_id
1 'polypeptide(L)'
;MAKPTEPNISIPQGFANEGQKTDFLEEKIQKGFDPVDPDVLAGDNLNKFIDDTYKGLNYTIDSVNDLYKGAVLYDVRENYSSTSIVFNIEDDGIFIYKSLTDDNLGNPLSDETKWKKVDLGDGGGGDTGGGFSLFDVVEKDHILSFEESMGFGLLGTYVYKEPVAGSRYGYPDFYNECVAQKSTEGNTLLALKNNVEIVGSPVVNNGVLSGFSTSSYATTLTFPTDEDFDFQFKLKTGADISGEQEIFACPTASGPSQYYFCLVNLESNNLNVIFNGGLGVWQYPFGTPAQPETDYIVKVVYSKTNNTLHVTMSLANGTVLLDDTKQVDELYDIKEAVIGTGKDNAVTIFNPFKGSVDLKECYIESNGQRIWSGASIATKNPNGHIFYDIADKATVDEIFSQRGEAWFYGVDTENERIFLPRGTRSQYTVNTDETGDYVEAGLPNITGTMVGDISEGVATGALKIDTIYSGAMWQGSVNVARMRNWSLDASLSNPIYGKSDTVQPYATKKLLYIVVGNVKVQSAASDVVDVTTTENDTVPLFTGQYFNFKPNNPSWLKAGEQQDSGGIYTSCYNKLVQALTDNIWEIKVIDSTAMEEGTDYSEYWIVYQDAMRFRTPLTACKEIMPGNEITSSLGFSSNPTNTVESYTVPYNGYITIIGYKTSTSNTLTVKLNGTIVSQTRALASGLSSESYFFARKGDIVTVSTDSTSTGWVIATQTITKATANGELYFKAASAVENIEILNVGQVMEELSNKVNVSNTSWAINACMPDYTAQTTFTLPDIGQTFTAPYDCLLFVSIFNAGAGNFELRYNNSNGGLIMFGAAGSNQVHVSQTAYLKKGWQIYRGGQIGYNQCYITPLIGAEGAN
;
A
#
# COMPACT_ATOMS: atom_id res chain seq x y z
N MET A 1 -22.79 -62.12 16.05
CA MET A 1 -22.75 -60.67 16.31
C MET A 1 -23.64 -60.40 17.51
N ALA A 2 -23.06 -60.04 18.66
CA ALA A 2 -23.83 -59.62 19.82
C ALA A 2 -24.25 -58.15 19.63
N LYS A 3 -25.51 -57.85 19.93
CA LYS A 3 -26.08 -56.49 19.86
C LYS A 3 -25.35 -55.56 20.85
N PRO A 4 -25.16 -54.27 20.53
CA PRO A 4 -24.59 -53.32 21.47
C PRO A 4 -25.54 -53.13 22.66
N THR A 5 -25.00 -53.13 23.87
CA THR A 5 -25.68 -52.75 25.11
C THR A 5 -26.00 -51.26 25.11
N GLU A 6 -27.17 -50.90 25.66
CA GLU A 6 -27.66 -49.51 25.79
C GLU A 6 -26.72 -48.63 26.63
N PRO A 7 -26.64 -47.31 26.35
CA PRO A 7 -25.76 -46.39 27.07
C PRO A 7 -26.28 -46.16 28.49
N ASN A 8 -25.43 -46.44 29.48
CA ASN A 8 -25.73 -46.16 30.89
C ASN A 8 -25.47 -44.67 31.16
N ILE A 9 -26.48 -43.83 30.95
CA ILE A 9 -26.43 -42.40 31.28
C ILE A 9 -26.98 -42.23 32.69
N SER A 10 -26.11 -41.83 33.63
CA SER A 10 -26.50 -41.46 34.99
C SER A 10 -26.50 -39.95 35.17
N ILE A 11 -27.50 -39.41 35.87
CA ILE A 11 -27.61 -37.98 36.14
C ILE A 11 -26.67 -37.60 37.31
N PRO A 12 -25.81 -36.57 37.19
CA PRO A 12 -24.91 -36.17 38.28
C PRO A 12 -25.67 -35.78 39.56
N GLN A 13 -25.16 -36.19 40.72
CA GLN A 13 -25.73 -35.77 42.01
C GLN A 13 -25.61 -34.24 42.15
N GLY A 14 -26.75 -33.56 42.18
CA GLY A 14 -26.87 -32.10 42.32
C GLY A 14 -27.61 -31.41 41.17
N PHE A 15 -27.95 -32.11 40.08
CA PHE A 15 -28.57 -31.49 38.91
C PHE A 15 -30.05 -31.07 39.09
N ALA A 16 -30.71 -31.47 40.19
CA ALA A 16 -32.06 -31.02 40.54
C ALA A 16 -32.27 -30.97 42.05
N ASN A 17 -32.76 -29.82 42.56
CA ASN A 17 -33.19 -29.67 43.94
C ASN A 17 -34.50 -30.46 44.20
N GLU A 18 -34.72 -30.89 45.45
CA GLU A 18 -35.93 -31.63 45.83
C GLU A 18 -37.19 -30.82 45.53
N GLY A 19 -37.94 -31.28 44.52
CA GLY A 19 -39.11 -30.61 43.95
C GLY A 19 -39.16 -30.66 42.42
N GLN A 20 -38.00 -30.74 41.75
CA GLN A 20 -37.91 -30.76 40.27
C GLN A 20 -37.62 -32.17 39.69
N LYS A 21 -37.68 -33.22 40.52
CA LYS A 21 -37.31 -34.59 40.15
C LYS A 21 -38.43 -35.39 39.47
N THR A 22 -39.65 -34.87 39.37
CA THR A 22 -40.79 -35.61 38.79
C THR A 22 -40.70 -35.75 37.27
N ASP A 23 -40.06 -34.80 36.60
CA ASP A 23 -40.04 -34.73 35.13
C ASP A 23 -38.73 -35.26 34.53
N PHE A 24 -37.72 -35.50 35.36
CA PHE A 24 -36.39 -36.00 34.96
C PHE A 24 -36.02 -37.30 35.68
N LEU A 25 -36.93 -38.28 35.65
CA LEU A 25 -36.61 -39.65 36.08
C LEU A 25 -35.75 -40.34 35.01
N GLU A 26 -34.65 -40.98 35.43
CA GLU A 26 -33.76 -41.76 34.55
C GLU A 26 -34.53 -42.78 33.69
N GLU A 27 -35.65 -43.30 34.19
CA GLU A 27 -36.50 -44.25 33.47
C GLU A 27 -37.22 -43.64 32.25
N LYS A 28 -37.58 -42.33 32.27
CA LYS A 28 -38.24 -41.64 31.14
C LYS A 28 -37.25 -41.30 30.01
N ILE A 29 -36.00 -41.00 30.36
CA ILE A 29 -34.94 -40.64 29.40
C ILE A 29 -34.44 -41.89 28.65
N GLN A 30 -34.40 -43.05 29.30
CA GLN A 30 -33.92 -44.29 28.68
C GLN A 30 -34.91 -44.93 27.68
N LYS A 31 -36.23 -44.70 27.80
CA LYS A 31 -37.25 -45.40 26.99
C LYS A 31 -37.69 -44.70 25.70
N GLY A 32 -37.30 -43.44 25.48
CA GLY A 32 -37.71 -42.67 24.31
C GLY A 32 -39.21 -42.33 24.29
N PHE A 33 -39.59 -41.38 23.42
CA PHE A 33 -40.91 -40.75 23.33
C PHE A 33 -42.10 -41.73 23.43
N ASP A 34 -42.96 -41.56 24.45
CA ASP A 34 -44.28 -42.19 24.53
C ASP A 34 -45.30 -41.33 23.75
N PRO A 35 -45.97 -41.84 22.71
CA PRO A 35 -46.92 -41.06 21.92
C PRO A 35 -48.27 -40.81 22.61
N VAL A 36 -48.53 -41.45 23.75
CA VAL A 36 -49.88 -41.50 24.34
C VAL A 36 -50.11 -40.41 25.40
N ASP A 37 -49.06 -39.80 25.94
CA ASP A 37 -49.15 -38.68 26.89
C ASP A 37 -48.31 -37.49 26.39
N PRO A 38 -48.92 -36.48 25.74
CA PRO A 38 -48.17 -35.32 25.29
C PRO A 38 -47.85 -34.46 26.50
N ASP A 39 -46.64 -34.53 27.04
CA ASP A 39 -46.12 -33.53 27.99
C ASP A 39 -45.63 -32.28 27.22
N VAL A 40 -46.67 -31.61 26.74
CA VAL A 40 -46.90 -30.20 26.45
C VAL A 40 -45.81 -29.21 26.91
N LEU A 41 -45.03 -28.74 25.93
CA LEU A 41 -44.60 -27.34 25.87
C LEU A 41 -45.84 -26.47 25.56
N ALA A 42 -46.66 -26.16 26.56
CA ALA A 42 -47.66 -25.08 26.44
C ALA A 42 -47.86 -24.31 27.74
N GLY A 43 -48.31 -23.08 27.54
CA GLY A 43 -48.74 -22.15 28.58
C GLY A 43 -47.58 -21.68 29.44
N ASP A 44 -47.54 -22.16 30.68
CA ASP A 44 -46.72 -21.56 31.73
C ASP A 44 -45.25 -21.99 31.66
N ASN A 45 -44.96 -23.18 31.11
CA ASN A 45 -43.59 -23.68 30.96
C ASN A 45 -42.84 -23.08 29.76
N LEU A 46 -43.55 -22.76 28.67
CA LEU A 46 -42.95 -22.01 27.55
C LEU A 46 -42.75 -20.55 27.94
N ASN A 47 -43.70 -19.97 28.68
CA ASN A 47 -43.51 -18.63 29.25
C ASN A 47 -42.36 -18.63 30.26
N LYS A 48 -42.16 -19.67 31.08
CA LYS A 48 -41.01 -19.76 31.97
C LYS A 48 -39.69 -20.01 31.23
N PHE A 49 -39.68 -20.79 30.16
CA PHE A 49 -38.49 -20.93 29.30
C PHE A 49 -38.15 -19.62 28.58
N ILE A 50 -39.15 -18.90 28.07
CA ILE A 50 -38.97 -17.57 27.46
C ILE A 50 -38.57 -16.55 28.52
N ASP A 51 -39.14 -16.59 29.73
CA ASP A 51 -38.81 -15.67 30.83
C ASP A 51 -37.43 -15.99 31.44
N ASP A 52 -37.00 -17.24 31.49
CA ASP A 52 -35.64 -17.64 31.90
C ASP A 52 -34.62 -17.37 30.77
N THR A 53 -35.02 -17.45 29.49
CA THR A 53 -34.18 -17.07 28.33
C THR A 53 -34.07 -15.55 28.19
N TYR A 54 -35.13 -14.78 28.48
CA TYR A 54 -35.12 -13.31 28.49
C TYR A 54 -34.50 -12.73 29.77
N LYS A 55 -34.63 -13.41 30.92
CA LYS A 55 -33.81 -13.09 32.12
C LYS A 55 -32.33 -13.40 31.91
N GLY A 56 -32.01 -14.31 30.98
CA GLY A 56 -30.65 -14.51 30.46
C GLY A 56 -30.17 -13.44 29.46
N LEU A 57 -31.05 -12.52 29.01
CA LEU A 57 -30.74 -11.51 27.98
C LEU A 57 -30.89 -10.05 28.45
N ASN A 58 -31.44 -9.80 29.64
CA ASN A 58 -31.27 -8.53 30.35
C ASN A 58 -30.08 -8.62 31.30
N TYR A 59 -28.86 -8.56 30.74
CA TYR A 59 -27.76 -8.01 31.50
C TYR A 59 -28.00 -6.50 31.65
N THR A 60 -28.73 -6.11 32.69
CA THR A 60 -28.26 -4.95 33.45
C THR A 60 -26.84 -5.30 33.86
N ILE A 61 -25.88 -4.61 33.25
CA ILE A 61 -24.50 -4.58 33.71
C ILE A 61 -24.53 -3.95 35.09
N ASP A 62 -24.77 -4.75 36.12
CA ASP A 62 -24.18 -4.55 37.43
C ASP A 62 -22.84 -5.31 37.38
N SER A 63 -21.89 -4.75 36.63
CA SER A 63 -20.54 -5.27 36.32
C SER A 63 -19.67 -5.56 37.55
N VAL A 64 -20.23 -5.50 38.74
CA VAL A 64 -19.51 -5.69 39.98
C VAL A 64 -19.70 -7.12 40.48
N ASN A 65 -20.91 -7.70 40.54
CA ASN A 65 -21.12 -8.92 41.34
C ASN A 65 -20.92 -10.29 40.66
N ASP A 66 -21.03 -10.42 39.33
CA ASP A 66 -20.73 -11.70 38.66
C ASP A 66 -19.26 -11.85 38.22
N LEU A 67 -18.44 -10.80 38.39
CA LEU A 67 -16.97 -10.88 38.30
C LEU A 67 -16.36 -11.54 39.55
N TYR A 68 -17.09 -11.62 40.68
CA TYR A 68 -16.58 -12.13 41.96
C TYR A 68 -16.78 -13.63 42.22
N LYS A 69 -17.34 -14.42 41.30
CA LYS A 69 -17.51 -15.87 41.53
C LYS A 69 -16.26 -16.73 41.31
N GLY A 70 -15.13 -16.13 40.93
CA GLY A 70 -13.84 -16.81 40.84
C GLY A 70 -12.64 -15.98 41.34
N ALA A 71 -12.91 -14.81 41.92
CA ALA A 71 -11.95 -13.78 42.24
C ALA A 71 -12.24 -13.24 43.64
N VAL A 72 -11.47 -13.63 44.65
CA VAL A 72 -11.69 -13.22 46.05
C VAL A 72 -10.54 -12.30 46.48
N LEU A 73 -10.83 -11.20 47.18
CA LEU A 73 -9.79 -10.41 47.86
C LEU A 73 -9.10 -11.30 48.89
N TYR A 74 -7.77 -11.30 48.91
CA TYR A 74 -7.02 -12.14 49.84
C TYR A 74 -7.36 -11.80 51.30
N ASP A 75 -7.89 -12.78 52.04
CA ASP A 75 -7.99 -12.79 53.50
C ASP A 75 -7.14 -13.95 54.06
N VAL A 76 -6.25 -13.62 55.00
CA VAL A 76 -5.35 -14.57 55.68
C VAL A 76 -6.10 -15.65 56.47
N ARG A 77 -7.37 -15.42 56.82
CA ARG A 77 -8.21 -16.34 57.61
C ARG A 77 -8.98 -17.34 56.74
N GLU A 78 -8.95 -17.19 55.43
CA GLU A 78 -9.60 -18.11 54.50
C GLU A 78 -8.61 -19.15 53.97
N ASN A 79 -9.15 -20.31 53.60
CA ASN A 79 -8.37 -21.44 53.10
C ASN A 79 -8.52 -21.55 51.58
N TYR A 80 -7.39 -21.63 50.86
CA TYR A 80 -7.36 -21.62 49.40
C TYR A 80 -6.81 -22.92 48.81
N SER A 81 -7.40 -23.40 47.72
CA SER A 81 -6.89 -24.54 46.94
C SER A 81 -5.82 -24.11 45.93
N SER A 82 -5.06 -25.05 45.36
CA SER A 82 -4.09 -24.81 44.27
C SER A 82 -4.71 -24.28 42.96
N THR A 83 -6.04 -24.28 42.87
CA THR A 83 -6.82 -23.67 41.77
C THR A 83 -7.34 -22.28 42.10
N SER A 84 -7.19 -21.82 43.35
CA SER A 84 -7.70 -20.53 43.82
C SER A 84 -6.84 -19.37 43.32
N ILE A 85 -7.53 -18.29 42.91
CA ILE A 85 -6.94 -17.02 42.50
C ILE A 85 -7.50 -15.93 43.42
N VAL A 86 -6.60 -15.12 43.98
CA VAL A 86 -6.93 -14.04 44.91
C VAL A 86 -6.36 -12.71 44.44
N PHE A 87 -6.99 -11.63 44.89
CA PHE A 87 -6.62 -10.25 44.55
C PHE A 87 -6.07 -9.55 45.79
N ASN A 88 -5.01 -8.77 45.63
CA ASN A 88 -4.54 -7.84 46.65
C ASN A 88 -4.59 -6.41 46.10
N ILE A 89 -5.02 -5.47 46.92
CA ILE A 89 -5.01 -4.05 46.57
C ILE A 89 -3.93 -3.38 47.40
N GLU A 90 -2.92 -2.86 46.72
CA GLU A 90 -1.79 -2.13 47.30
C GLU A 90 -1.81 -0.68 46.78
N ASP A 91 -0.97 0.20 47.33
CA ASP A 91 -0.96 1.63 46.98
C ASP A 91 -0.60 1.89 45.50
N ASP A 92 0.10 0.93 44.87
CA ASP A 92 0.60 0.96 43.49
C ASP A 92 -0.27 0.16 42.50
N GLY A 93 -1.33 -0.51 42.95
CA GLY A 93 -2.29 -1.15 42.04
C GLY A 93 -3.03 -2.36 42.61
N ILE A 94 -3.68 -3.10 41.70
CA ILE A 94 -4.37 -4.36 42.02
C ILE A 94 -3.52 -5.50 41.46
N PHE A 95 -3.12 -6.42 42.33
CA PHE A 95 -2.31 -7.57 41.97
C PHE A 95 -3.08 -8.87 42.12
N ILE A 96 -2.75 -9.85 41.27
CA ILE A 96 -3.36 -11.17 41.28
C ILE A 96 -2.34 -12.20 41.76
N TYR A 97 -2.77 -13.11 42.62
CA TYR A 97 -1.97 -14.23 43.11
C TYR A 97 -2.71 -15.54 42.92
N LYS A 98 -1.99 -16.58 42.51
CA LYS A 98 -2.48 -17.95 42.44
C LYS A 98 -1.87 -18.76 43.58
N SER A 99 -2.69 -19.51 44.30
CA SER A 99 -2.18 -20.45 45.31
C SER A 99 -1.47 -21.62 44.63
N LEU A 100 -0.32 -22.04 45.18
CA LEU A 100 0.49 -23.14 44.66
C LEU A 100 0.19 -24.48 45.33
N THR A 101 -0.56 -24.47 46.44
CA THR A 101 -0.88 -25.68 47.21
C THR A 101 -2.37 -25.72 47.55
N ASP A 102 -2.89 -26.93 47.72
CA ASP A 102 -4.17 -27.13 48.37
C ASP A 102 -4.06 -26.85 49.88
N ASP A 103 -5.16 -26.49 50.52
CA ASP A 103 -5.24 -26.13 51.95
C ASP A 103 -4.30 -24.99 52.39
N ASN A 104 -4.18 -23.95 51.56
CA ASN A 104 -3.40 -22.76 51.85
C ASN A 104 -4.17 -21.79 52.77
N LEU A 105 -4.07 -22.03 54.09
CA LEU A 105 -4.66 -21.19 55.15
C LEU A 105 -3.57 -20.45 55.93
N GLY A 106 -3.73 -19.16 56.18
CA GLY A 106 -2.87 -18.39 57.10
C GLY A 106 -1.51 -17.95 56.55
N ASN A 107 -1.17 -18.28 55.30
CA ASN A 107 0.13 -17.92 54.71
C ASN A 107 0.06 -16.57 53.99
N PRO A 108 1.01 -15.64 54.25
CA PRO A 108 1.04 -14.33 53.61
C PRO A 108 1.33 -14.41 52.12
N LEU A 109 0.83 -13.45 51.33
CA LEU A 109 1.10 -13.36 49.88
C LEU A 109 2.59 -13.18 49.53
N SER A 110 3.42 -12.78 50.49
CA SER A 110 4.88 -12.71 50.35
C SER A 110 5.58 -14.07 50.38
N ASP A 111 4.87 -15.16 50.75
CA ASP A 111 5.43 -16.51 50.73
C ASP A 111 5.35 -17.10 49.31
N GLU A 112 6.41 -16.88 48.53
CA GLU A 112 6.54 -17.34 47.14
C GLU A 112 6.50 -18.88 46.99
N THR A 113 6.62 -19.64 48.08
CA THR A 113 6.47 -21.11 48.06
C THR A 113 5.01 -21.55 48.11
N LYS A 114 4.12 -20.65 48.52
CA LYS A 114 2.67 -20.87 48.67
C LYS A 114 1.84 -20.08 47.67
N TRP A 115 2.35 -18.94 47.23
CA TRP A 115 1.67 -18.03 46.33
C TRP A 115 2.57 -17.68 45.16
N LYS A 116 1.99 -17.66 43.96
CA LYS A 116 2.65 -17.14 42.76
C LYS A 116 1.90 -15.90 42.30
N LYS A 117 2.58 -14.76 42.24
CA LYS A 117 2.06 -13.57 41.58
C LYS A 117 1.79 -13.89 40.12
N VAL A 118 0.58 -13.60 39.66
CA VAL A 118 0.18 -13.76 38.27
C VAL A 118 0.51 -12.45 37.57
N ASP A 119 1.57 -12.47 36.77
CA ASP A 119 1.87 -11.37 35.88
C ASP A 119 0.80 -11.32 34.78
N LEU A 120 -0.06 -10.32 34.87
CA LEU A 120 -1.01 -9.99 33.82
C LEU A 120 -0.31 -9.20 32.72
N GLY A 121 0.83 -9.69 32.24
CA GLY A 121 1.63 -9.11 31.16
C GLY A 121 1.50 -7.60 31.06
N ASP A 122 2.19 -6.87 31.95
CA ASP A 122 2.32 -5.44 31.78
C ASP A 122 2.82 -5.18 30.35
N GLY A 123 2.04 -4.39 29.60
CA GLY A 123 2.31 -4.05 28.21
C GLY A 123 3.52 -3.11 28.08
N GLY A 124 4.67 -3.53 28.59
CA GLY A 124 5.90 -2.77 28.62
C GLY A 124 7.06 -3.60 29.16
N GLY A 125 7.78 -4.27 28.25
CA GLY A 125 9.19 -4.62 28.41
C GLY A 125 9.55 -5.76 29.36
N GLY A 126 9.92 -6.92 28.78
CA GLY A 126 10.72 -7.93 29.48
C GLY A 126 10.16 -9.34 29.36
N ASP A 127 10.74 -10.08 28.42
CA ASP A 127 10.77 -11.54 28.32
C ASP A 127 9.53 -12.34 27.84
N THR A 128 9.73 -12.82 26.60
CA THR A 128 9.28 -14.11 26.03
C THR A 128 7.81 -14.26 25.64
N GLY A 129 7.45 -13.65 24.50
CA GLY A 129 6.20 -13.95 23.78
C GLY A 129 6.00 -13.22 22.45
N GLY A 130 6.83 -13.52 21.43
CA GLY A 130 6.46 -13.46 20.00
C GLY A 130 5.78 -12.21 19.41
N GLY A 131 6.17 -11.00 19.80
CA GLY A 131 5.78 -9.76 19.13
C GLY A 131 6.94 -9.17 18.30
N PHE A 132 6.66 -8.61 17.12
CA PHE A 132 7.66 -7.84 16.39
C PHE A 132 8.01 -6.56 17.16
N SER A 133 9.29 -6.21 17.17
CA SER A 133 9.81 -4.96 17.73
C SER A 133 9.92 -3.88 16.64
N LEU A 134 9.94 -2.60 17.03
CA LEU A 134 10.23 -1.52 16.08
C LEU A 134 11.55 -1.81 15.35
N PHE A 135 11.62 -1.41 14.07
CA PHE A 135 12.73 -1.67 13.15
C PHE A 135 12.88 -3.12 12.66
N ASP A 136 12.10 -4.08 13.16
CA ASP A 136 12.11 -5.45 12.63
C ASP A 136 11.76 -5.46 11.14
N VAL A 137 12.44 -6.32 10.38
CA VAL A 137 12.15 -6.53 8.95
C VAL A 137 11.22 -7.71 8.79
N VAL A 138 10.09 -7.49 8.12
CA VAL A 138 9.07 -8.50 7.86
C VAL A 138 8.92 -8.71 6.36
N GLU A 139 9.01 -9.96 5.95
CA GLU A 139 8.79 -10.37 4.56
C GLU A 139 7.34 -10.72 4.28
N LYS A 140 6.81 -10.23 3.16
CA LYS A 140 5.49 -10.62 2.63
C LYS A 140 5.60 -10.87 1.13
N ASP A 141 4.77 -11.78 0.61
CA ASP A 141 4.68 -12.10 -0.81
C ASP A 141 3.65 -11.25 -1.57
N HIS A 142 2.94 -10.35 -0.86
CA HIS A 142 1.92 -9.47 -1.40
C HIS A 142 1.99 -8.08 -0.76
N ILE A 143 1.34 -7.12 -1.41
CA ILE A 143 1.14 -5.78 -0.84
C ILE A 143 0.13 -5.93 0.30
N LEU A 144 0.49 -5.49 1.50
CA LEU A 144 -0.41 -5.55 2.66
C LEU A 144 -1.62 -4.66 2.43
N SER A 145 -2.82 -5.13 2.80
CA SER A 145 -3.98 -4.26 2.91
C SER A 145 -3.76 -3.15 3.95
N PHE A 146 -4.63 -2.13 3.96
CA PHE A 146 -4.55 -1.04 4.93
C PHE A 146 -4.51 -1.59 6.36
N GLU A 147 -5.43 -2.49 6.71
CA GLU A 147 -5.50 -3.12 8.03
C GLU A 147 -4.26 -3.98 8.33
N GLU A 148 -3.75 -4.72 7.35
CA GLU A 148 -2.54 -5.54 7.52
C GLU A 148 -1.26 -4.70 7.62
N SER A 149 -1.27 -3.48 7.07
CA SER A 149 -0.17 -2.51 7.15
C SER A 149 -0.11 -1.79 8.50
N MET A 150 -1.06 -2.04 9.41
CA MET A 150 -1.02 -1.50 10.76
C MET A 150 0.28 -1.91 11.47
N GLY A 151 1.13 -0.92 11.73
CA GLY A 151 2.44 -1.13 12.32
C GLY A 151 3.55 -1.52 11.33
N PHE A 152 3.28 -1.55 10.02
CA PHE A 152 4.24 -1.91 8.99
C PHE A 152 4.39 -0.81 7.93
N GLY A 153 5.62 -0.37 7.67
CA GLY A 153 5.96 0.55 6.60
C GLY A 153 6.70 -0.18 5.48
N LEU A 154 6.24 -0.05 4.23
CA LEU A 154 6.91 -0.68 3.09
C LEU A 154 8.33 -0.12 2.93
N LEU A 155 9.31 -1.00 2.69
CA LEU A 155 10.70 -0.61 2.45
C LEU A 155 10.78 0.42 1.31
N GLY A 156 11.57 1.47 1.53
CA GLY A 156 11.81 2.56 0.59
C GLY A 156 10.71 3.62 0.52
N THR A 157 9.73 3.57 1.41
CA THR A 157 8.70 4.60 1.56
C THR A 157 9.04 5.57 2.71
N TYR A 158 8.06 6.35 3.16
CA TYR A 158 8.17 7.18 4.35
C TYR A 158 6.91 7.03 5.20
N VAL A 159 7.06 7.24 6.51
CA VAL A 159 5.98 7.18 7.50
C VAL A 159 5.88 8.50 8.24
N TYR A 160 4.67 8.88 8.64
CA TYR A 160 4.43 10.13 9.35
C TYR A 160 4.31 9.91 10.85
N LYS A 161 4.65 10.95 11.61
CA LYS A 161 4.40 11.02 13.05
C LYS A 161 2.89 10.99 13.34
N GLU A 162 2.14 11.91 12.73
CA GLU A 162 0.71 12.08 12.99
C GLU A 162 -0.16 11.38 11.94
N PRO A 163 -1.27 10.75 12.36
CA PRO A 163 -2.20 10.10 11.45
C PRO A 163 -2.94 11.15 10.61
N VAL A 164 -3.26 10.78 9.37
CA VAL A 164 -4.28 11.49 8.59
C VAL A 164 -5.47 10.54 8.48
N ALA A 165 -6.55 10.90 9.17
CA ALA A 165 -7.75 10.09 9.28
C ALA A 165 -8.21 9.62 7.88
N GLY A 166 -8.39 8.30 7.73
CA GLY A 166 -8.84 7.68 6.48
C GLY A 166 -7.81 7.65 5.34
N SER A 167 -6.56 8.07 5.56
CA SER A 167 -5.51 8.10 4.52
C SER A 167 -4.23 7.36 4.89
N ARG A 168 -3.75 7.50 6.13
CA ARG A 168 -2.48 6.89 6.59
C ARG A 168 -2.39 6.87 8.10
N TYR A 169 -1.78 5.82 8.64
CA TYR A 169 -1.45 5.72 10.05
C TYR A 169 -0.35 6.71 10.43
N GLY A 170 -0.44 7.22 11.67
CA GLY A 170 0.61 7.97 12.32
C GLY A 170 1.36 7.06 13.27
N TYR A 171 2.68 7.21 13.29
CA TYR A 171 3.58 6.41 14.11
C TYR A 171 4.44 7.34 14.98
N PRO A 172 3.83 7.99 15.99
CA PRO A 172 4.51 8.98 16.80
C PRO A 172 5.67 8.37 17.59
N ASP A 173 5.50 7.14 18.09
CA ASP A 173 6.53 6.44 18.85
C ASP A 173 7.76 6.13 17.98
N PHE A 174 7.54 5.60 16.78
CA PHE A 174 8.61 5.33 15.82
C PHE A 174 9.31 6.61 15.36
N TYR A 175 8.54 7.67 15.08
CA TYR A 175 9.11 8.98 14.74
C TYR A 175 9.98 9.52 15.88
N ASN A 176 9.48 9.54 17.11
CA ASN A 176 10.19 10.05 18.27
C ASN A 176 11.45 9.23 18.55
N GLU A 177 11.38 7.91 18.42
CA GLU A 177 12.55 7.03 18.55
C GLU A 177 13.60 7.34 17.47
N CYS A 178 13.20 7.49 16.21
CA CYS A 178 14.14 7.88 15.15
C CYS A 178 14.79 9.25 15.40
N VAL A 179 14.03 10.23 15.89
CA VAL A 179 14.55 11.54 16.26
C VAL A 179 15.53 11.44 17.43
N ALA A 180 15.20 10.67 18.46
CA ALA A 180 16.06 10.45 19.63
C ALA A 180 17.38 9.76 19.21
N GLN A 181 17.28 8.70 18.42
CA GLN A 181 18.42 7.95 17.88
C GLN A 181 19.31 8.82 16.99
N LYS A 182 18.75 9.72 16.19
CA LYS A 182 19.52 10.72 15.43
C LYS A 182 20.23 11.71 16.35
N SER A 183 19.62 12.11 17.47
CA SER A 183 20.13 13.12 18.39
C SER A 183 21.24 12.64 19.35
N THR A 184 21.41 11.34 19.53
CA THR A 184 22.55 10.76 20.27
C THR A 184 23.86 11.13 19.55
N GLU A 185 24.85 11.65 20.29
CA GLU A 185 26.14 12.11 19.76
C GLU A 185 26.75 11.07 18.81
N GLY A 186 26.71 11.35 17.50
CA GLY A 186 27.28 10.48 16.46
C GLY A 186 26.53 10.43 15.12
N ASN A 187 25.27 10.91 15.03
CA ASN A 187 24.43 10.66 13.85
C ASN A 187 23.87 11.90 13.15
N THR A 188 24.74 12.60 12.43
CA THR A 188 24.33 13.39 11.25
C THR A 188 25.16 12.90 10.08
N LEU A 189 24.58 12.82 8.89
CA LEU A 189 25.17 12.18 7.72
C LEU A 189 26.30 13.04 7.15
N LEU A 190 27.33 13.30 7.93
CA LEU A 190 28.59 13.86 7.45
C LEU A 190 29.44 12.78 6.77
N ALA A 191 28.86 11.64 6.36
CA ALA A 191 29.73 10.59 5.92
C ALA A 191 29.21 9.38 5.11
N LEU A 192 28.85 9.52 3.83
CA LEU A 192 28.82 8.39 2.86
C LEU A 192 29.23 8.75 1.41
N LYS A 193 29.71 9.98 1.17
CA LYS A 193 30.19 10.47 -0.12
C LYS A 193 31.69 10.21 -0.23
N ASN A 194 32.18 9.79 -1.41
CA ASN A 194 33.59 9.92 -1.71
C ASN A 194 33.86 11.42 -1.92
N ASN A 195 34.61 12.04 -1.02
CA ASN A 195 34.88 13.49 -1.07
C ASN A 195 36.00 13.80 -2.07
N VAL A 196 35.87 13.23 -3.26
CA VAL A 196 36.76 13.38 -4.41
C VAL A 196 35.93 13.48 -5.68
N GLU A 197 36.43 14.21 -6.67
CA GLU A 197 35.84 14.24 -8.01
C GLU A 197 36.37 13.08 -8.84
N ILE A 198 35.48 12.36 -9.51
CA ILE A 198 35.84 11.23 -10.36
C ILE A 198 36.03 11.71 -11.80
N VAL A 199 37.18 11.39 -12.38
CA VAL A 199 37.48 11.59 -13.81
C VAL A 199 37.44 10.22 -14.49
N GLY A 200 36.65 10.09 -15.56
CA GLY A 200 36.49 8.83 -16.30
C GLY A 200 35.64 7.80 -15.56
N SER A 201 36.14 6.57 -15.45
CA SER A 201 35.38 5.46 -14.83
C SER A 201 36.28 4.51 -14.03
N PRO A 202 36.96 4.99 -12.96
CA PRO A 202 37.59 4.09 -12.00
C PRO A 202 36.52 3.23 -11.32
N VAL A 203 36.92 2.05 -10.85
CA VAL A 203 36.04 1.20 -10.04
C VAL A 203 35.89 1.84 -8.67
N VAL A 204 34.65 2.12 -8.30
CA VAL A 204 34.30 2.69 -6.99
C VAL A 204 33.49 1.65 -6.23
N ASN A 205 34.06 1.12 -5.15
CA ASN A 205 33.42 0.10 -4.34
C ASN A 205 33.55 0.42 -2.85
N ASN A 206 32.46 0.81 -2.21
CA ASN A 206 32.37 1.09 -0.77
C ASN A 206 33.50 2.00 -0.20
N GLY A 207 33.77 3.12 -0.86
CA GLY A 207 34.86 4.04 -0.47
C GLY A 207 36.25 3.57 -0.89
N VAL A 208 36.37 2.43 -1.56
CA VAL A 208 37.62 1.94 -2.13
C VAL A 208 37.64 2.24 -3.64
N LEU A 209 38.65 2.96 -4.09
CA LEU A 209 38.89 3.27 -5.49
C LEU A 209 39.92 2.32 -6.09
N SER A 210 39.67 1.79 -7.29
CA SER A 210 40.61 0.95 -8.04
C SER A 210 40.39 1.04 -9.56
N GLY A 211 41.09 0.22 -10.34
CA GLY A 211 40.93 0.20 -11.80
C GLY A 211 41.40 1.49 -12.48
N PHE A 212 42.42 2.13 -11.90
CA PHE A 212 42.91 3.41 -12.37
C PHE A 212 43.55 3.30 -13.76
N SER A 213 43.45 4.37 -14.54
CA SER A 213 44.09 4.51 -15.84
C SER A 213 44.45 5.96 -16.11
N THR A 214 45.16 6.22 -17.22
CA THR A 214 45.48 7.60 -17.65
C THR A 214 44.25 8.45 -17.96
N SER A 215 43.06 7.84 -18.06
CA SER A 215 41.78 8.52 -18.25
C SER A 215 40.77 8.23 -17.14
N SER A 216 41.13 7.46 -16.11
CA SER A 216 40.23 7.05 -15.01
C SER A 216 40.92 7.19 -13.66
N TYR A 217 40.58 8.22 -12.89
CA TYR A 217 41.23 8.54 -11.61
C TYR A 217 40.34 9.48 -10.77
N ALA A 218 40.79 9.86 -9.56
CA ALA A 218 40.08 10.81 -8.70
C ALA A 218 40.90 12.08 -8.45
N THR A 219 40.25 13.21 -8.18
CA THR A 219 40.87 14.53 -7.98
C THR A 219 40.21 15.35 -6.87
N THR A 220 40.50 16.66 -6.81
CA THR A 220 40.03 17.69 -5.85
C THR A 220 40.49 17.57 -4.40
N LEU A 221 41.80 17.42 -4.16
CA LEU A 221 42.37 17.69 -2.84
C LEU A 221 43.17 18.99 -2.86
N THR A 222 42.94 19.82 -1.85
CA THR A 222 43.71 21.04 -1.56
C THR A 222 44.32 20.86 -0.18
N PHE A 223 45.61 21.18 -0.05
CA PHE A 223 46.30 21.12 1.23
C PHE A 223 46.64 22.54 1.70
N PRO A 224 46.64 22.78 3.01
CA PRO A 224 46.99 24.06 3.59
C PRO A 224 48.51 24.13 3.78
N THR A 225 49.20 24.54 2.72
CA THR A 225 50.68 24.59 2.67
C THR A 225 51.29 25.71 3.51
N ASP A 226 50.47 26.61 4.03
CA ASP A 226 50.86 27.76 4.83
C ASP A 226 50.70 27.58 6.34
N GLU A 227 50.44 26.37 6.81
CA GLU A 227 50.30 26.01 8.23
C GLU A 227 50.75 24.58 8.50
N ASP A 228 50.70 24.16 9.77
CA ASP A 228 51.02 22.78 10.16
C ASP A 228 49.86 21.88 9.71
N PHE A 229 50.17 20.79 9.01
CA PHE A 229 49.16 19.86 8.51
C PHE A 229 49.66 18.42 8.53
N ASP A 230 48.73 17.48 8.59
CA ASP A 230 49.03 16.07 8.39
C ASP A 230 47.97 15.40 7.52
N PHE A 231 48.38 14.31 6.86
CA PHE A 231 47.46 13.52 6.08
C PHE A 231 47.80 12.04 6.18
N GLN A 232 46.79 11.22 5.87
CA GLN A 232 46.92 9.78 5.83
C GLN A 232 46.27 9.24 4.56
N PHE A 233 46.91 8.22 3.97
CA PHE A 233 46.33 7.39 2.93
C PHE A 233 46.47 5.92 3.29
N LYS A 234 45.38 5.17 3.11
CA LYS A 234 45.38 3.71 3.12
C LYS A 234 45.30 3.19 1.69
N LEU A 235 46.26 2.34 1.33
CA LEU A 235 46.40 1.80 -0.02
C LEU A 235 46.67 0.31 0.03
N LYS A 236 46.13 -0.42 -0.94
CA LYS A 236 46.41 -1.84 -1.14
C LYS A 236 47.12 -2.03 -2.46
N THR A 237 48.28 -2.67 -2.45
CA THR A 237 49.00 -3.02 -3.69
C THR A 237 48.20 -4.05 -4.50
N GLY A 238 48.28 -3.99 -5.83
CA GLY A 238 47.67 -5.01 -6.69
C GLY A 238 48.52 -6.28 -6.77
N ALA A 239 47.99 -7.31 -7.45
CA ALA A 239 48.73 -8.52 -7.79
C ALA A 239 49.98 -8.24 -8.64
N ASP A 240 49.93 -7.21 -9.50
CA ASP A 240 51.07 -6.74 -10.29
C ASP A 240 51.68 -5.48 -9.67
N ILE A 241 52.82 -5.65 -9.01
CA ILE A 241 53.62 -4.58 -8.39
C ILE A 241 54.79 -4.12 -9.29
N SER A 242 54.85 -4.62 -10.52
CA SER A 242 55.94 -4.30 -11.44
C SER A 242 55.72 -2.97 -12.17
N GLY A 243 56.84 -2.41 -12.64
CA GLY A 243 56.87 -1.11 -13.30
C GLY A 243 56.77 0.05 -12.30
N GLU A 244 56.75 1.25 -12.84
CA GLU A 244 56.49 2.46 -12.08
C GLU A 244 54.98 2.69 -12.01
N GLN A 245 54.45 2.90 -10.80
CA GLN A 245 53.04 3.16 -10.55
C GLN A 245 52.91 4.31 -9.55
N GLU A 246 52.07 5.28 -9.85
CA GLU A 246 51.85 6.45 -9.01
C GLU A 246 50.48 6.38 -8.37
N ILE A 247 50.45 6.56 -7.04
CA ILE A 247 49.28 6.30 -6.20
C ILE A 247 48.61 7.61 -5.80
N PHE A 248 49.42 8.60 -5.43
CA PHE A 248 48.93 9.90 -5.00
C PHE A 248 49.94 10.96 -5.41
N ALA A 249 49.51 11.93 -6.21
CA ALA A 249 50.38 12.99 -6.72
C ALA A 249 49.75 14.37 -6.48
N CYS A 250 50.52 15.24 -5.84
CA CYS A 250 50.19 16.65 -5.65
C CYS A 250 51.01 17.51 -6.63
N PRO A 251 50.47 17.92 -7.79
CA PRO A 251 51.19 18.82 -8.67
C PRO A 251 51.33 20.21 -8.02
N THR A 252 52.46 20.86 -8.27
CA THR A 252 52.70 22.23 -7.80
C THR A 252 52.04 23.24 -8.74
N ALA A 253 51.42 24.28 -8.18
CA ALA A 253 50.85 25.38 -8.98
C ALA A 253 51.93 26.35 -9.51
N SER A 254 53.09 26.39 -8.85
CA SER A 254 54.24 27.21 -9.21
C SER A 254 55.53 26.44 -8.93
N GLY A 255 56.29 26.13 -9.98
CA GLY A 255 57.55 25.38 -9.91
C GLY A 255 58.04 25.01 -11.32
N PRO A 256 59.27 24.48 -11.48
CA PRO A 256 59.73 24.01 -12.79
C PRO A 256 58.86 22.83 -13.28
N SER A 257 58.88 22.54 -14.58
CA SER A 257 57.93 21.67 -15.30
C SER A 257 57.88 20.17 -14.91
N GLN A 258 58.38 19.77 -13.73
CA GLN A 258 58.54 18.36 -13.32
C GLN A 258 58.41 18.11 -11.79
N TYR A 259 57.98 19.08 -10.98
CA TYR A 259 58.06 18.95 -9.51
C TYR A 259 56.70 18.73 -8.85
N TYR A 260 56.54 17.57 -8.21
CA TYR A 260 55.42 17.18 -7.34
C TYR A 260 55.68 17.66 -5.90
N PHE A 261 54.70 18.21 -5.21
CA PHE A 261 54.83 18.52 -3.79
C PHE A 261 55.01 17.24 -2.96
N CYS A 262 54.14 16.26 -3.19
CA CYS A 262 54.15 14.95 -2.56
C CYS A 262 53.74 13.93 -3.62
N LEU A 263 54.51 12.86 -3.72
CA LEU A 263 54.23 11.71 -4.57
C LEU A 263 54.36 10.44 -3.72
N VAL A 264 53.29 9.65 -3.67
CA VAL A 264 53.35 8.26 -3.21
C VAL A 264 53.41 7.39 -4.46
N ASN A 265 54.49 6.64 -4.65
CA ASN A 265 54.67 5.79 -5.81
C ASN A 265 55.26 4.43 -5.43
N LEU A 266 55.04 3.47 -6.31
CA LEU A 266 55.63 2.15 -6.29
C LEU A 266 56.61 2.07 -7.46
N GLU A 267 57.90 1.97 -7.14
CA GLU A 267 58.97 1.91 -8.13
C GLU A 267 59.93 0.78 -7.77
N SER A 268 60.22 -0.09 -8.73
CA SER A 268 61.13 -1.24 -8.54
C SER A 268 60.74 -2.11 -7.33
N ASN A 269 59.44 -2.34 -7.14
CA ASN A 269 58.84 -3.04 -6.01
C ASN A 269 59.02 -2.36 -4.64
N ASN A 270 59.46 -1.10 -4.58
CA ASN A 270 59.57 -0.34 -3.33
C ASN A 270 58.51 0.76 -3.32
N LEU A 271 57.71 0.81 -2.25
CA LEU A 271 56.86 1.97 -2.01
C LEU A 271 57.75 3.12 -1.54
N ASN A 272 57.58 4.28 -2.14
CA ASN A 272 58.34 5.48 -1.82
C ASN A 272 57.37 6.62 -1.59
N VAL A 273 57.77 7.54 -0.72
CA VAL A 273 57.15 8.85 -0.64
C VAL A 273 58.20 9.91 -0.90
N ILE A 274 57.92 10.78 -1.86
CA ILE A 274 58.84 11.81 -2.34
C ILE A 274 58.19 13.16 -2.13
N PHE A 275 58.94 14.08 -1.52
CA PHE A 275 58.53 15.47 -1.34
C PHE A 275 59.49 16.41 -2.05
N ASN A 276 58.94 17.41 -2.75
CA ASN A 276 59.73 18.48 -3.34
C ASN A 276 59.24 19.84 -2.83
N GLY A 277 60.17 20.72 -2.49
CA GLY A 277 59.91 22.08 -2.02
C GLY A 277 61.14 22.96 -2.23
N GLY A 278 60.93 24.27 -2.44
CA GLY A 278 62.01 25.26 -2.61
C GLY A 278 63.14 24.85 -3.57
N LEU A 279 64.21 24.26 -3.03
CA LEU A 279 65.41 23.81 -3.77
C LEU A 279 65.80 22.33 -3.49
N GLY A 280 64.97 21.56 -2.79
CA GLY A 280 65.30 20.22 -2.29
C GLY A 280 64.32 19.11 -2.70
N VAL A 281 64.83 17.88 -2.75
CA VAL A 281 64.08 16.63 -2.95
C VAL A 281 64.32 15.72 -1.74
N TRP A 282 63.25 15.34 -1.04
CA TRP A 282 63.32 14.46 0.13
C TRP A 282 62.56 13.16 -0.17
N GLN A 283 63.31 12.06 -0.24
CA GLN A 283 62.76 10.73 -0.49
C GLN A 283 62.74 9.89 0.80
N TYR A 284 61.63 9.19 1.00
CA TYR A 284 61.38 8.27 2.10
C TYR A 284 61.09 6.89 1.50
N PRO A 285 62.14 6.08 1.23
CA PRO A 285 61.96 4.74 0.71
C PRO A 285 61.47 3.80 1.79
N PHE A 286 60.62 2.85 1.43
CA PHE A 286 60.34 1.70 2.26
C PHE A 286 61.65 0.96 2.59
N GLY A 287 61.84 0.62 3.86
CA GLY A 287 62.99 -0.19 4.30
C GLY A 287 62.96 -1.63 3.77
N THR A 288 61.80 -2.09 3.28
CA THR A 288 61.57 -3.43 2.72
C THR A 288 60.72 -3.38 1.44
N PRO A 289 60.94 -4.27 0.46
CA PRO A 289 60.12 -4.31 -0.74
C PRO A 289 58.63 -4.50 -0.44
N ALA A 290 57.79 -3.74 -1.14
CA ALA A 290 56.35 -3.88 -1.11
C ALA A 290 55.95 -5.28 -1.58
N GLN A 291 54.91 -5.83 -0.96
CA GLN A 291 54.38 -7.14 -1.27
C GLN A 291 53.11 -6.98 -2.12
N PRO A 292 52.80 -7.92 -3.04
CA PRO A 292 51.53 -7.91 -3.77
C PRO A 292 50.33 -8.04 -2.82
N GLU A 293 49.18 -7.49 -3.20
CA GLU A 293 47.89 -7.66 -2.48
C GLU A 293 47.94 -7.31 -0.98
N THR A 294 48.75 -6.32 -0.60
CA THR A 294 49.03 -5.98 0.81
C THR A 294 48.58 -4.56 1.13
N ASP A 295 47.95 -4.39 2.30
CA ASP A 295 47.47 -3.11 2.81
C ASP A 295 48.57 -2.34 3.56
N TYR A 296 48.75 -1.08 3.17
CA TYR A 296 49.69 -0.12 3.73
C TYR A 296 48.98 1.15 4.17
N ILE A 297 49.48 1.75 5.25
CA ILE A 297 49.08 3.06 5.73
C ILE A 297 50.29 3.98 5.61
N VAL A 298 50.11 5.12 4.94
CA VAL A 298 51.11 6.17 4.80
C VAL A 298 50.58 7.40 5.51
N LYS A 299 51.28 7.86 6.55
CA LYS A 299 50.98 9.09 7.28
C LYS A 299 52.13 10.07 7.16
N VAL A 300 51.80 11.34 6.95
CA VAL A 300 52.75 12.43 6.75
C VAL A 300 52.34 13.59 7.62
N VAL A 301 53.28 14.13 8.39
CA VAL A 301 53.10 15.29 9.26
C VAL A 301 54.10 16.37 8.84
N TYR A 302 53.59 17.49 8.36
CA TYR A 302 54.36 18.69 8.08
C TYR A 302 54.19 19.70 9.22
N SER A 303 55.31 20.16 9.78
CA SER A 303 55.33 21.31 10.68
C SER A 303 56.02 22.46 9.99
N LYS A 304 55.23 23.48 9.62
CA LYS A 304 55.73 24.78 9.15
C LYS A 304 56.49 25.49 10.27
N THR A 305 56.01 25.34 11.51
CA THR A 305 56.64 25.94 12.68
C THR A 305 58.08 25.49 12.86
N ASN A 306 58.36 24.20 12.61
CA ASN A 306 59.67 23.59 12.82
C ASN A 306 60.43 23.28 11.53
N ASN A 307 59.84 23.56 10.36
CA ASN A 307 60.39 23.18 9.05
C ASN A 307 60.78 21.69 8.98
N THR A 308 59.89 20.83 9.47
CA THR A 308 60.10 19.39 9.50
C THR A 308 59.02 18.64 8.76
N LEU A 309 59.43 17.54 8.14
CA LEU A 309 58.53 16.55 7.59
C LEU A 309 58.78 15.20 8.22
N HIS A 310 57.76 14.67 8.86
CA HIS A 310 57.76 13.35 9.50
C HIS A 310 56.87 12.41 8.71
N VAL A 311 57.40 11.24 8.35
CA VAL A 311 56.69 10.25 7.53
C VAL A 311 56.71 8.91 8.27
N THR A 312 55.52 8.37 8.47
CA THR A 312 55.32 7.03 9.01
C THR A 312 54.65 6.16 7.96
N MET A 313 55.17 4.95 7.77
CA MET A 313 54.58 3.96 6.88
C MET A 313 54.45 2.65 7.64
N SER A 314 53.28 2.04 7.59
CA SER A 314 52.98 0.81 8.32
C SER A 314 52.13 -0.15 7.50
N LEU A 315 52.14 -1.42 7.89
CA LEU A 315 51.12 -2.37 7.48
C LEU A 315 49.80 -2.06 8.21
N ALA A 316 48.67 -2.43 7.60
CA ALA A 316 47.36 -2.25 8.23
C ALA A 316 47.20 -2.93 9.61
N ASN A 317 48.03 -3.94 9.93
CA ASN A 317 48.07 -4.57 11.25
C ASN A 317 48.85 -3.77 12.32
N GLY A 318 49.29 -2.55 12.00
CA GLY A 318 50.04 -1.67 12.89
C GLY A 318 51.56 -1.88 12.88
N THR A 319 52.10 -2.82 12.11
CA THR A 319 53.55 -3.00 12.01
C THR A 319 54.18 -1.82 11.29
N VAL A 320 54.97 -1.02 12.00
CA VAL A 320 55.70 0.13 11.44
C VAL A 320 56.87 -0.36 10.58
N LEU A 321 56.93 0.12 9.34
CA LEU A 321 57.96 -0.21 8.35
C LEU A 321 58.94 0.96 8.11
N LEU A 322 58.45 2.20 8.26
CA LEU A 322 59.25 3.42 8.24
C LEU A 322 58.71 4.39 9.27
N ASP A 323 59.62 5.07 9.96
CA ASP A 323 59.32 6.17 10.87
C ASP A 323 60.53 7.13 10.85
N ASP A 324 60.46 8.17 10.02
CA ASP A 324 61.62 9.04 9.76
C ASP A 324 61.22 10.52 9.66
N THR A 325 62.07 11.39 10.21
CA THR A 325 61.87 12.85 10.22
C THR A 325 63.03 13.53 9.53
N LYS A 326 62.75 14.45 8.60
CA LYS A 326 63.77 15.27 7.93
C LYS A 326 63.46 16.75 8.09
N GLN A 327 64.54 17.53 8.06
CA GLN A 327 64.47 18.98 7.92
C GLN A 327 64.17 19.32 6.46
N VAL A 328 63.21 20.19 6.23
CA VAL A 328 62.72 20.59 4.90
C VAL A 328 62.66 22.11 4.79
N ASP A 329 62.75 22.65 3.58
CA ASP A 329 62.51 24.08 3.33
C ASP A 329 61.00 24.40 3.23
N GLU A 330 60.65 25.65 2.96
CA GLU A 330 59.25 26.06 2.69
C GLU A 330 58.67 25.27 1.50
N LEU A 331 57.43 24.78 1.69
CA LEU A 331 56.72 23.96 0.72
C LEU A 331 56.02 24.83 -0.34
N TYR A 332 55.87 24.29 -1.55
CA TYR A 332 55.09 24.93 -2.63
C TYR A 332 53.58 24.71 -2.47
N ASP A 333 52.78 25.65 -2.98
CA ASP A 333 51.32 25.53 -3.03
C ASP A 333 50.86 24.33 -3.86
N ILE A 334 49.88 23.60 -3.31
CA ILE A 334 49.25 22.44 -3.95
C ILE A 334 47.90 22.83 -4.54
N LYS A 335 47.69 22.46 -5.81
CA LYS A 335 46.36 22.51 -6.46
C LYS A 335 46.11 21.21 -7.21
N GLU A 336 44.84 20.78 -7.23
CA GLU A 336 44.37 19.69 -8.10
C GLU A 336 45.10 18.35 -7.94
N ALA A 337 45.37 17.95 -6.68
CA ALA A 337 45.95 16.63 -6.40
C ALA A 337 45.09 15.51 -6.98
N VAL A 338 45.75 14.42 -7.37
CA VAL A 338 45.11 13.23 -7.97
C VAL A 338 45.41 11.98 -7.17
N ILE A 339 44.46 11.06 -7.20
CA ILE A 339 44.53 9.74 -6.56
C ILE A 339 44.42 8.66 -7.66
N GLY A 340 45.30 7.67 -7.58
CA GLY A 340 45.34 6.47 -8.42
C GLY A 340 46.20 6.58 -9.67
N THR A 341 46.88 7.71 -9.86
CA THR A 341 47.76 8.00 -11.00
C THR A 341 48.67 9.16 -10.62
N GLY A 342 49.69 9.48 -11.41
CA GLY A 342 50.35 10.78 -11.29
C GLY A 342 49.93 11.76 -12.37
N LYS A 343 50.11 13.03 -12.02
CA LYS A 343 49.73 14.19 -12.81
C LYS A 343 50.84 15.22 -12.75
N ASP A 344 51.49 15.50 -13.87
CA ASP A 344 52.48 16.57 -13.94
C ASP A 344 51.82 17.96 -13.94
N ASN A 345 52.63 19.02 -13.84
CA ASN A 345 52.12 20.40 -13.87
C ASN A 345 51.68 20.87 -15.27
N ALA A 346 51.89 20.06 -16.32
CA ALA A 346 51.41 20.29 -17.69
C ALA A 346 50.08 19.57 -17.97
N VAL A 347 49.42 19.03 -16.93
CA VAL A 347 48.13 18.32 -16.98
C VAL A 347 48.23 16.90 -17.59
N THR A 348 49.44 16.38 -17.82
CA THR A 348 49.64 15.01 -18.32
C THR A 348 49.39 13.99 -17.21
N ILE A 349 48.60 12.96 -17.50
CA ILE A 349 48.32 11.84 -16.60
C ILE A 349 49.10 10.61 -17.05
N PHE A 350 49.80 9.94 -16.12
CA PHE A 350 50.67 8.80 -16.42
C PHE A 350 50.79 7.83 -15.23
N ASN A 351 51.44 6.68 -15.47
CA ASN A 351 51.75 5.63 -14.49
C ASN A 351 50.60 5.26 -13.53
N PRO A 352 49.43 4.79 -14.03
CA PRO A 352 48.30 4.47 -13.18
C PRO A 352 48.60 3.35 -12.18
N PHE A 353 48.06 3.49 -10.97
CA PHE A 353 48.18 2.49 -9.92
C PHE A 353 47.31 1.27 -10.20
N LYS A 354 47.89 0.08 -10.06
CA LYS A 354 47.19 -1.20 -10.29
C LYS A 354 46.50 -1.76 -9.04
N GLY A 355 46.70 -1.12 -7.88
CA GLY A 355 46.07 -1.48 -6.62
C GLY A 355 44.79 -0.70 -6.33
N SER A 356 44.51 -0.48 -5.06
CA SER A 356 43.35 0.29 -4.60
C SER A 356 43.67 1.28 -3.48
N VAL A 357 42.83 2.30 -3.33
CA VAL A 357 42.92 3.31 -2.28
C VAL A 357 41.63 3.27 -1.45
N ASP A 358 41.74 3.05 -0.15
CA ASP A 358 40.60 2.99 0.77
C ASP A 358 40.36 4.38 1.37
N LEU A 359 39.50 5.15 0.72
CA LEU A 359 39.22 6.53 1.08
C LEU A 359 38.66 6.68 2.49
N LYS A 360 38.03 5.65 3.07
CA LYS A 360 37.45 5.69 4.43
C LYS A 360 38.51 5.96 5.50
N GLU A 361 39.74 5.54 5.22
CA GLU A 361 40.90 5.65 6.11
C GLU A 361 41.86 6.76 5.65
N CYS A 362 41.43 7.60 4.71
CA CYS A 362 42.19 8.72 4.17
C CYS A 362 41.69 10.04 4.74
N TYR A 363 42.60 10.95 5.10
CA TYR A 363 42.25 12.26 5.63
C TYR A 363 43.33 13.30 5.48
N ILE A 364 42.95 14.57 5.68
CA ILE A 364 43.82 15.73 5.83
C ILE A 364 43.35 16.53 7.05
N GLU A 365 44.29 16.83 7.92
CA GLU A 365 44.15 17.65 9.12
C GLU A 365 45.03 18.90 8.99
N SER A 366 44.51 20.03 9.46
CA SER A 366 45.23 21.29 9.54
C SER A 366 45.16 21.84 10.96
N ASN A 367 46.31 22.18 11.56
CA ASN A 367 46.42 22.61 12.95
C ASN A 367 45.64 21.71 13.93
N GLY A 368 45.63 20.39 13.69
CA GLY A 368 44.91 19.40 14.51
C GLY A 368 43.40 19.36 14.30
N GLN A 369 42.86 20.06 13.29
CA GLN A 369 41.45 19.97 12.90
C GLN A 369 41.30 19.23 11.57
N ARG A 370 40.39 18.26 11.50
CA ARG A 370 40.03 17.56 10.26
C ARG A 370 39.42 18.52 9.25
N ILE A 371 40.11 18.77 8.14
CA ILE A 371 39.65 19.64 7.04
C ILE A 371 39.15 18.85 5.83
N TRP A 372 39.56 17.58 5.71
CA TRP A 372 39.09 16.67 4.67
C TRP A 372 39.17 15.21 5.13
N SER A 373 38.19 14.40 4.73
CA SER A 373 38.20 12.94 4.87
C SER A 373 37.86 12.36 3.50
N GLY A 374 38.60 11.35 3.02
CA GLY A 374 38.50 10.90 1.63
C GLY A 374 37.20 10.21 1.31
N ALA A 375 36.75 9.40 2.24
CA ALA A 375 35.38 8.97 2.33
C ALA A 375 35.00 9.14 3.79
N SER A 376 33.78 8.76 3.99
CA SER A 376 32.96 9.35 4.97
C SER A 376 32.26 8.09 5.49
N ILE A 377 32.50 7.75 6.77
CA ILE A 377 32.05 6.50 7.40
C ILE A 377 30.76 6.76 8.17
N ALA A 378 29.66 6.11 7.79
CA ALA A 378 28.44 6.14 8.58
C ALA A 378 28.69 5.46 9.92
N THR A 379 28.61 6.20 11.03
CA THR A 379 28.64 5.62 12.37
C THR A 379 27.27 4.97 12.63
N LYS A 380 27.26 3.65 12.79
CA LYS A 380 26.06 2.93 13.26
C LYS A 380 25.76 3.37 14.69
N ASN A 381 24.48 3.56 15.00
CA ASN A 381 24.06 3.64 16.39
C ASN A 381 24.27 2.30 17.09
N PRO A 382 24.26 2.27 18.44
CA PRO A 382 24.33 1.03 19.22
C PRO A 382 23.25 0.00 18.86
N ASN A 383 22.12 0.44 18.28
CA ASN A 383 21.05 -0.44 17.78
C ASN A 383 21.30 -0.99 16.36
N GLY A 384 22.46 -0.71 15.76
CA GLY A 384 22.85 -1.18 14.42
C GLY A 384 22.27 -0.36 13.26
N HIS A 385 21.42 0.64 13.53
CA HIS A 385 20.80 1.48 12.51
C HIS A 385 21.57 2.78 12.26
N ILE A 386 21.37 3.37 11.09
CA ILE A 386 22.03 4.62 10.66
C ILE A 386 20.95 5.66 10.36
N PHE A 387 21.14 6.87 10.85
CA PHE A 387 20.14 7.94 10.78
C PHE A 387 20.64 9.19 10.03
N TYR A 388 19.71 9.72 9.25
CA TYR A 388 19.71 10.88 8.37
C TYR A 388 19.25 12.24 8.88
N ASP A 389 19.90 13.36 8.58
CA ASP A 389 19.13 14.62 8.46
C ASP A 389 18.54 14.74 7.04
N ILE A 390 17.31 15.22 6.90
CA ILE A 390 16.68 15.40 5.58
C ILE A 390 17.51 16.27 4.60
N ALA A 391 18.35 17.18 5.10
CA ALA A 391 19.30 17.95 4.29
C ALA A 391 20.24 17.05 3.47
N ASP A 392 20.57 15.86 3.98
CA ASP A 392 21.50 14.93 3.35
C ASP A 392 20.82 13.91 2.41
N LYS A 393 19.52 14.07 2.15
CA LYS A 393 18.73 13.16 1.30
C LYS A 393 19.31 13.00 -0.10
N ALA A 394 19.81 14.08 -0.71
CA ALA A 394 20.40 14.02 -2.05
C ALA A 394 21.62 13.07 -2.09
N THR A 395 22.44 13.08 -1.04
CA THR A 395 23.57 12.18 -0.88
C THR A 395 23.10 10.73 -0.75
N VAL A 396 22.05 10.49 0.03
CA VAL A 396 21.45 9.16 0.20
C VAL A 396 20.80 8.64 -1.08
N ASP A 397 20.22 9.52 -1.90
CA ASP A 397 19.71 9.20 -3.23
C ASP A 397 20.83 8.80 -4.20
N GLU A 398 21.97 9.49 -4.17
CA GLU A 398 23.14 9.15 -4.98
C GLU A 398 23.72 7.77 -4.61
N ILE A 399 23.83 7.47 -3.31
CA ILE A 399 24.30 6.16 -2.83
C ILE A 399 23.38 5.03 -3.31
N PHE A 400 22.06 5.25 -3.19
CA PHE A 400 21.09 4.28 -3.69
C PHE A 400 21.22 4.10 -5.21
N SER A 401 21.43 5.18 -5.97
CA SER A 401 21.62 5.09 -7.43
C SER A 401 22.90 4.35 -7.82
N GLN A 402 23.99 4.50 -7.05
CA GLN A 402 25.26 3.86 -7.33
C GLN A 402 25.29 2.38 -6.92
N ARG A 403 24.72 2.06 -5.75
CA ARG A 403 24.85 0.73 -5.12
C ARG A 403 23.60 -0.14 -5.25
N GLY A 404 22.44 0.47 -5.51
CA GLY A 404 21.13 -0.20 -5.46
C GLY A 404 20.62 -0.46 -4.04
N GLU A 405 21.31 0.05 -3.03
CA GLU A 405 21.02 -0.13 -1.61
C GLU A 405 21.49 1.09 -0.79
N ALA A 406 20.63 1.53 0.12
CA ALA A 406 20.84 2.62 1.05
C ALA A 406 20.01 2.37 2.31
N TRP A 407 20.57 1.60 3.24
CA TRP A 407 19.88 1.15 4.44
C TRP A 407 19.90 2.20 5.57
N PHE A 408 19.32 3.38 5.30
CA PHE A 408 19.39 4.56 6.19
C PHE A 408 17.99 5.11 6.48
N TYR A 409 17.75 5.52 7.73
CA TYR A 409 16.50 6.16 8.16
C TYR A 409 16.62 7.68 8.07
N GLY A 410 15.83 8.32 7.21
CA GLY A 410 15.88 9.77 7.00
C GLY A 410 14.95 10.52 7.94
N VAL A 411 15.47 11.36 8.83
CA VAL A 411 14.66 12.13 9.77
C VAL A 411 14.35 13.51 9.19
N ASP A 412 13.07 13.73 8.86
CA ASP A 412 12.54 15.00 8.39
C ASP A 412 11.69 15.63 9.49
N THR A 413 12.34 16.46 10.31
CA THR A 413 11.70 17.15 11.42
C THR A 413 10.80 18.30 10.97
N GLU A 414 11.01 18.83 9.77
CA GLU A 414 10.20 19.92 9.21
C GLU A 414 8.81 19.41 8.81
N ASN A 415 8.74 18.23 8.21
CA ASN A 415 7.50 17.61 7.75
C ASN A 415 6.99 16.48 8.65
N GLU A 416 7.58 16.32 9.84
CA GLU A 416 7.28 15.29 10.84
C GLU A 416 7.13 13.87 10.25
N ARG A 417 8.14 13.44 9.48
CA ARG A 417 8.16 12.13 8.82
C ARG A 417 9.53 11.46 8.87
N ILE A 418 9.52 10.14 8.75
CA ILE A 418 10.72 9.30 8.64
C ILE A 418 10.73 8.63 7.27
N PHE A 419 11.82 8.80 6.52
CA PHE A 419 12.10 8.02 5.32
C PHE A 419 12.69 6.66 5.72
N LEU A 420 12.09 5.58 5.22
CA LEU A 420 12.54 4.22 5.49
C LEU A 420 13.72 3.85 4.58
N PRO A 421 14.58 2.91 5.03
CA PRO A 421 15.65 2.31 4.25
C PRO A 421 15.22 1.89 2.84
N ARG A 422 16.14 1.95 1.87
CA ARG A 422 15.92 1.51 0.49
C ARG A 422 16.87 0.39 0.12
N GLY A 423 16.35 -0.67 -0.47
CA GLY A 423 17.16 -1.78 -0.96
C GLY A 423 16.32 -2.81 -1.69
N THR A 424 16.95 -3.56 -2.59
CA THR A 424 16.31 -4.67 -3.33
C THR A 424 16.98 -6.01 -3.07
N ARG A 425 18.01 -6.02 -2.22
CA ARG A 425 18.87 -7.16 -1.91
C ARG A 425 19.01 -7.23 -0.40
N SER A 426 18.86 -8.42 0.16
CA SER A 426 19.03 -8.67 1.60
C SER A 426 19.69 -10.02 1.78
N GLN A 427 20.67 -10.07 2.68
CA GLN A 427 21.31 -11.30 3.11
C GLN A 427 21.05 -11.48 4.59
N TYR A 428 20.68 -12.71 4.99
CA TYR A 428 20.39 -13.02 6.38
C TYR A 428 21.64 -13.60 7.02
N THR A 429 21.98 -13.08 8.19
CA THR A 429 23.02 -13.61 9.07
C THR A 429 22.37 -14.04 10.39
N VAL A 430 22.98 -15.03 11.03
CA VAL A 430 22.65 -15.40 12.41
C VAL A 430 23.60 -14.73 13.43
N ASN A 431 24.60 -14.01 12.93
CA ASN A 431 25.53 -13.24 13.75
C ASN A 431 24.97 -11.82 13.94
N THR A 432 24.57 -11.48 15.16
CA THR A 432 23.96 -10.19 15.48
C THR A 432 24.90 -9.02 15.20
N ASP A 433 26.21 -9.22 15.30
CA ASP A 433 27.21 -8.17 15.09
C ASP A 433 27.36 -7.77 13.62
N GLU A 434 26.98 -8.66 12.70
CA GLU A 434 26.99 -8.43 11.24
C GLU A 434 25.70 -7.76 10.74
N THR A 435 24.73 -7.50 11.63
CA THR A 435 23.44 -6.92 11.26
C THR A 435 23.63 -5.50 10.72
N GLY A 436 23.04 -5.24 9.54
CA GLY A 436 23.17 -3.96 8.85
C GLY A 436 24.56 -3.70 8.25
N ASP A 437 25.46 -4.71 8.22
CA ASP A 437 26.68 -4.62 7.44
C ASP A 437 26.38 -4.71 5.94
N TYR A 438 27.14 -3.95 5.16
CA TYR A 438 27.12 -4.05 3.71
C TYR A 438 28.03 -5.20 3.27
N VAL A 439 27.46 -6.22 2.65
CA VAL A 439 28.21 -7.30 2.01
C VAL A 439 28.28 -7.03 0.51
N GLU A 440 29.49 -6.93 -0.02
CA GLU A 440 29.70 -6.67 -1.44
C GLU A 440 29.36 -7.89 -2.31
N ALA A 441 28.84 -7.63 -3.50
CA ALA A 441 28.61 -8.68 -4.49
C ALA A 441 29.96 -9.24 -4.96
N GLY A 442 30.27 -10.46 -4.55
CA GLY A 442 31.48 -11.17 -4.94
C GLY A 442 31.16 -12.53 -5.53
N LEU A 443 31.93 -12.93 -6.53
CA LEU A 443 31.91 -14.30 -7.04
C LEU A 443 33.27 -14.94 -6.78
N PRO A 444 33.30 -16.20 -6.31
CA PRO A 444 34.56 -16.92 -6.24
C PRO A 444 35.25 -16.95 -7.62
N ASN A 445 36.58 -16.79 -7.62
CA ASN A 445 37.37 -16.87 -8.84
C ASN A 445 37.08 -18.15 -9.63
N ILE A 446 37.03 -18.02 -10.95
CA ILE A 446 36.91 -19.15 -11.88
C ILE A 446 38.33 -19.59 -12.23
N THR A 447 38.74 -20.76 -11.75
CA THR A 447 40.07 -21.31 -12.00
C THR A 447 40.01 -22.51 -12.95
N GLY A 448 41.01 -22.59 -13.82
CA GLY A 448 41.27 -23.76 -14.64
C GLY A 448 42.74 -23.81 -15.02
N THR A 449 43.28 -25.01 -15.13
CA THR A 449 44.70 -25.21 -15.43
C THR A 449 44.84 -25.97 -16.74
N MET A 450 45.76 -25.51 -17.59
CA MET A 450 46.28 -26.28 -18.70
C MET A 450 47.68 -26.78 -18.33
N VAL A 451 47.91 -28.09 -18.48
CA VAL A 451 49.23 -28.68 -18.26
C VAL A 451 49.64 -29.40 -19.54
N GLY A 452 50.72 -28.94 -20.17
CA GLY A 452 51.28 -29.50 -21.41
C GLY A 452 51.04 -28.64 -22.67
N ASP A 453 51.77 -28.95 -23.75
CA ASP A 453 51.63 -28.29 -25.06
C ASP A 453 50.31 -28.65 -25.77
N ILE A 454 49.98 -27.90 -26.83
CA ILE A 454 48.73 -28.02 -27.63
C ILE A 454 48.45 -29.46 -28.11
N SER A 455 49.47 -30.33 -28.17
CA SER A 455 49.39 -31.73 -28.60
C SER A 455 49.08 -32.76 -27.49
N GLU A 456 49.36 -32.47 -26.22
CA GLU A 456 49.26 -33.44 -25.12
C GLU A 456 48.53 -32.93 -23.87
N GLY A 457 48.08 -31.68 -23.91
CA GLY A 457 47.58 -30.99 -22.74
C GLY A 457 46.36 -31.63 -22.06
N VAL A 458 46.33 -31.55 -20.72
CA VAL A 458 45.18 -31.88 -19.86
C VAL A 458 44.57 -30.58 -19.36
N ALA A 459 43.24 -30.51 -19.36
CA ALA A 459 42.48 -29.39 -18.82
C ALA A 459 41.81 -29.79 -17.49
N THR A 460 41.81 -28.88 -16.52
CA THR A 460 41.11 -29.04 -15.24
C THR A 460 40.35 -27.76 -14.87
N GLY A 461 39.38 -27.87 -13.96
CA GLY A 461 38.56 -26.74 -13.51
C GLY A 461 37.60 -26.26 -14.61
N ALA A 462 37.53 -24.94 -14.82
CA ALA A 462 36.69 -24.34 -15.86
C ALA A 462 37.23 -24.51 -17.30
N LEU A 463 38.44 -25.02 -17.49
CA LEU A 463 38.98 -25.27 -18.82
C LEU A 463 38.63 -26.68 -19.28
N LYS A 464 38.16 -26.82 -20.53
CA LYS A 464 37.89 -28.13 -21.15
C LYS A 464 38.47 -28.22 -22.57
N ILE A 465 38.60 -29.45 -23.05
CA ILE A 465 39.06 -29.77 -24.40
C ILE A 465 37.87 -30.26 -25.22
N ASP A 466 37.50 -29.51 -26.26
CA ASP A 466 36.27 -29.75 -27.04
C ASP A 466 36.47 -30.77 -28.16
N THR A 467 37.60 -30.72 -28.87
CA THR A 467 37.83 -31.58 -30.03
C THR A 467 39.33 -31.82 -30.24
N ILE A 468 39.68 -33.07 -30.57
CA ILE A 468 41.02 -33.46 -31.00
C ILE A 468 41.02 -33.53 -32.53
N TYR A 469 41.90 -32.77 -33.19
CA TYR A 469 42.04 -32.74 -34.64
C TYR A 469 43.51 -32.87 -35.06
N SER A 470 43.76 -33.16 -36.34
CA SER A 470 45.11 -33.26 -36.90
C SER A 470 45.40 -32.00 -37.72
N GLY A 471 46.53 -31.36 -37.47
CA GLY A 471 46.98 -30.20 -38.25
C GLY A 471 48.51 -30.07 -38.25
N ALA A 472 49.01 -29.30 -39.21
CA ALA A 472 50.44 -29.06 -39.34
C ALA A 472 50.89 -28.06 -38.27
N MET A 473 51.75 -28.49 -37.35
CA MET A 473 52.48 -27.58 -36.48
C MET A 473 53.86 -27.35 -37.07
N TRP A 474 54.30 -26.10 -37.06
CA TRP A 474 55.55 -25.58 -37.66
C TRP A 474 55.57 -25.53 -39.20
N GLN A 475 56.22 -24.49 -39.72
CA GLN A 475 56.52 -24.34 -41.14
C GLN A 475 57.41 -25.51 -41.58
N GLY A 476 56.80 -26.55 -42.15
CA GLY A 476 57.52 -27.58 -42.92
C GLY A 476 57.84 -28.91 -42.24
N SER A 477 56.87 -29.57 -41.57
CA SER A 477 56.69 -31.06 -41.52
C SER A 477 56.65 -31.69 -40.12
N VAL A 478 55.45 -31.98 -39.61
CA VAL A 478 54.88 -33.34 -39.37
C VAL A 478 53.38 -33.14 -39.07
N ASN A 479 52.50 -34.00 -39.62
CA ASN A 479 51.09 -34.02 -39.21
C ASN A 479 51.02 -34.64 -37.81
N VAL A 480 50.88 -33.81 -36.78
CA VAL A 480 50.76 -34.29 -35.40
C VAL A 480 49.28 -34.58 -35.15
N ALA A 481 48.93 -35.84 -34.90
CA ALA A 481 47.54 -36.31 -34.86
C ALA A 481 46.73 -35.88 -33.60
N ARG A 482 47.12 -34.78 -32.93
CA ARG A 482 46.66 -34.49 -31.56
C ARG A 482 46.48 -33.00 -31.23
N MET A 483 46.19 -32.12 -32.18
CA MET A 483 45.83 -30.74 -31.84
C MET A 483 44.52 -30.70 -31.05
N ARG A 484 44.45 -29.88 -29.99
CA ARG A 484 43.28 -29.77 -29.12
C ARG A 484 42.65 -28.38 -29.23
N ASN A 485 41.34 -28.32 -29.43
CA ASN A 485 40.57 -27.08 -29.22
C ASN A 485 40.22 -26.95 -27.74
N TRP A 486 40.47 -25.77 -27.19
CA TRP A 486 40.26 -25.45 -25.79
C TRP A 486 39.08 -24.49 -25.65
N SER A 487 38.31 -24.67 -24.58
CA SER A 487 37.24 -23.74 -24.23
C SER A 487 37.21 -23.49 -22.73
N LEU A 488 36.65 -22.34 -22.38
CA LEU A 488 36.34 -21.97 -21.00
C LEU A 488 34.84 -22.20 -20.79
N ASP A 489 34.53 -23.01 -19.80
CA ASP A 489 33.17 -23.31 -19.35
C ASP A 489 33.11 -23.13 -17.84
N ALA A 490 32.74 -21.92 -17.42
CA ALA A 490 32.64 -21.55 -16.00
C ALA A 490 31.64 -22.42 -15.22
N SER A 491 30.66 -23.03 -15.90
CA SER A 491 29.68 -23.92 -15.28
C SER A 491 30.32 -25.19 -14.67
N LEU A 492 31.50 -25.56 -15.15
CA LEU A 492 32.28 -26.68 -14.60
C LEU A 492 32.92 -26.38 -13.24
N SER A 493 33.19 -25.10 -12.93
CA SER A 493 33.65 -24.67 -11.61
C SER A 493 32.50 -24.49 -10.63
N ASN A 494 31.35 -23.97 -11.10
CA ASN A 494 30.15 -23.86 -10.27
C ASN A 494 28.89 -23.90 -11.16
N PRO A 495 27.89 -24.74 -10.85
CA PRO A 495 26.68 -24.91 -11.65
C PRO A 495 25.74 -23.70 -11.70
N ILE A 496 26.03 -22.60 -11.01
CA ILE A 496 25.31 -21.32 -11.12
C ILE A 496 25.66 -20.61 -12.44
N TYR A 497 26.90 -20.73 -12.93
CA TYR A 497 27.32 -20.06 -14.16
C TYR A 497 26.61 -20.66 -15.38
N GLY A 498 26.09 -19.79 -16.27
CA GLY A 498 25.44 -20.19 -17.53
C GLY A 498 23.96 -20.60 -17.42
N LYS A 499 23.34 -20.56 -16.23
CA LYS A 499 21.91 -20.87 -16.05
C LYS A 499 20.97 -19.66 -16.18
N SER A 500 21.51 -18.45 -16.16
CA SER A 500 20.77 -17.18 -16.22
C SER A 500 21.69 -16.10 -16.77
N ASP A 501 21.11 -15.05 -17.37
CA ASP A 501 21.84 -13.84 -17.79
C ASP A 501 22.40 -13.05 -16.58
N THR A 502 21.93 -13.37 -15.38
CA THR A 502 22.39 -12.80 -14.10
C THR A 502 22.86 -13.89 -13.14
N VAL A 503 24.03 -13.70 -12.53
CA VAL A 503 24.54 -14.62 -11.49
C VAL A 503 23.81 -14.36 -10.18
N GLN A 504 22.95 -15.29 -9.77
CA GLN A 504 22.25 -15.26 -8.48
C GLN A 504 21.96 -16.69 -8.00
N PRO A 505 21.98 -16.97 -6.68
CA PRO A 505 21.46 -18.22 -6.15
C PRO A 505 19.94 -18.31 -6.39
N TYR A 506 19.37 -19.51 -6.25
CA TYR A 506 17.92 -19.68 -6.31
C TYR A 506 17.25 -18.86 -5.21
N ALA A 507 16.31 -17.99 -5.57
CA ALA A 507 15.68 -17.05 -4.65
C ALA A 507 14.22 -16.77 -5.05
N THR A 508 13.43 -16.32 -4.07
CA THR A 508 12.05 -15.84 -4.24
C THR A 508 12.02 -14.33 -4.03
N LYS A 509 11.32 -13.60 -4.89
CA LYS A 509 11.09 -12.16 -4.69
C LYS A 509 9.97 -11.95 -3.67
N LYS A 510 10.23 -11.13 -2.66
CA LYS A 510 9.27 -10.74 -1.63
C LYS A 510 9.32 -9.22 -1.41
N LEU A 511 8.24 -8.69 -0.88
CA LEU A 511 8.19 -7.33 -0.35
C LEU A 511 8.69 -7.33 1.09
N LEU A 512 9.49 -6.32 1.41
CA LEU A 512 10.05 -6.12 2.74
C LEU A 512 9.32 -4.95 3.41
N TYR A 513 8.92 -5.15 4.66
CA TYR A 513 8.27 -4.17 5.49
C TYR A 513 9.10 -3.95 6.75
N ILE A 514 9.14 -2.72 7.22
CA ILE A 514 9.73 -2.34 8.50
C ILE A 514 8.62 -2.21 9.52
N VAL A 515 8.82 -2.75 10.72
CA VAL A 515 7.89 -2.52 11.82
C VAL A 515 8.06 -1.10 12.34
N VAL A 516 7.03 -0.30 12.13
CA VAL A 516 6.94 1.13 12.46
C VAL A 516 5.90 1.40 13.54
N GLY A 517 5.21 0.37 14.04
CA GLY A 517 4.29 0.50 15.15
C GLY A 517 3.97 -0.85 15.78
N ASN A 518 3.70 -0.83 17.08
CA ASN A 518 3.21 -1.99 17.80
C ASN A 518 1.69 -1.87 17.86
N VAL A 519 0.96 -2.84 17.31
CA VAL A 519 -0.49 -2.80 17.22
C VAL A 519 -1.12 -2.70 18.62
N LYS A 520 -1.45 -1.49 19.07
CA LYS A 520 -2.51 -1.15 20.03
C LYS A 520 -2.68 0.38 20.11
N VAL A 521 -3.35 0.96 19.13
CA VAL A 521 -4.08 2.22 19.38
C VAL A 521 -5.38 1.85 20.09
N GLN A 522 -5.29 1.50 21.38
CA GLN A 522 -6.47 1.45 22.24
C GLN A 522 -6.75 2.88 22.73
N SER A 523 -7.38 3.68 21.86
CA SER A 523 -8.26 4.80 22.23
C SER A 523 -8.71 5.56 20.99
N ALA A 524 -9.62 4.96 20.23
CA ALA A 524 -10.70 5.72 19.61
C ALA A 524 -11.95 4.85 19.71
N ALA A 525 -12.85 5.26 20.59
CA ALA A 525 -14.15 4.64 20.77
C ALA A 525 -14.97 4.72 19.47
N SER A 526 -15.68 3.63 19.20
CA SER A 526 -16.89 3.50 18.36
C SER A 526 -17.02 4.45 17.16
N ASP A 527 -16.72 3.94 15.98
CA ASP A 527 -17.77 3.76 14.97
C ASP A 527 -17.28 2.74 13.95
N VAL A 528 -17.99 1.62 13.87
CA VAL A 528 -17.78 0.61 12.83
C VAL A 528 -18.29 1.23 11.53
N VAL A 529 -17.38 1.66 10.67
CA VAL A 529 -17.65 1.88 9.24
C VAL A 529 -16.73 0.95 8.46
N ASP A 530 -17.37 -0.03 7.83
CA ASP A 530 -16.78 -1.09 7.02
C ASP A 530 -15.95 -0.48 5.87
N VAL A 531 -14.62 -0.52 5.98
CA VAL A 531 -13.69 -0.03 4.96
C VAL A 531 -13.55 -1.13 3.90
N THR A 532 -14.29 -1.00 2.80
CA THR A 532 -13.98 -1.74 1.58
C THR A 532 -12.94 -0.95 0.76
N THR A 533 -11.72 -1.44 0.85
CA THR A 533 -10.45 -1.17 0.15
C THR A 533 -10.47 -0.32 -1.15
N THR A 534 -9.58 0.68 -1.20
CA THR A 534 -9.41 1.66 -2.29
C THR A 534 -8.03 1.71 -2.96
N GLU A 535 -7.08 0.80 -2.68
CA GLU A 535 -5.74 0.84 -3.29
C GLU A 535 -5.58 0.07 -4.62
N ASN A 536 -6.68 -0.31 -5.29
CA ASN A 536 -6.64 -0.99 -6.59
C ASN A 536 -7.33 -0.23 -7.73
N ASP A 537 -7.50 1.09 -7.62
CA ASP A 537 -8.18 1.93 -8.61
C ASP A 537 -7.28 2.21 -9.84
N THR A 538 -6.98 1.15 -10.60
CA THR A 538 -6.20 1.17 -11.84
C THR A 538 -6.98 1.71 -13.04
N VAL A 539 -8.23 2.13 -12.85
CA VAL A 539 -9.13 2.55 -13.91
C VAL A 539 -9.09 4.08 -14.08
N PRO A 540 -8.62 4.60 -15.24
CA PRO A 540 -8.53 6.03 -15.48
C PRO A 540 -9.88 6.75 -15.39
N LEU A 541 -9.86 8.04 -15.03
CA LEU A 541 -11.03 8.90 -15.10
C LEU A 541 -11.62 8.91 -16.53
N PHE A 542 -12.95 9.03 -16.63
CA PHE A 542 -13.74 8.94 -17.88
C PHE A 542 -13.85 7.55 -18.50
N THR A 543 -13.25 6.51 -17.90
CA THR A 543 -13.41 5.14 -18.39
C THR A 543 -14.86 4.69 -18.26
N GLY A 544 -15.46 4.26 -19.37
CA GLY A 544 -16.77 3.61 -19.39
C GLY A 544 -16.64 2.09 -19.22
N GLN A 545 -17.38 1.53 -18.27
CA GLN A 545 -17.40 0.09 -17.99
C GLN A 545 -18.82 -0.39 -17.67
N TYR A 546 -19.16 -1.59 -18.13
CA TYR A 546 -20.44 -2.24 -17.84
C TYR A 546 -20.35 -3.05 -16.55
N PHE A 547 -21.32 -2.87 -15.65
CA PHE A 547 -21.41 -3.60 -14.39
C PHE A 547 -22.77 -4.31 -14.27
N ASN A 548 -22.77 -5.62 -14.01
CA ASN A 548 -23.97 -6.43 -13.71
C ASN A 548 -24.57 -6.17 -12.32
N PHE A 549 -23.99 -5.24 -11.57
CA PHE A 549 -24.44 -4.75 -10.27
C PHE A 549 -24.24 -3.22 -10.26
N LYS A 550 -25.00 -2.50 -9.42
CA LYS A 550 -24.70 -1.09 -9.17
C LYS A 550 -23.39 -1.03 -8.37
N PRO A 551 -22.30 -0.46 -8.90
CA PRO A 551 -21.04 -0.40 -8.17
C PRO A 551 -21.23 0.38 -6.85
N ASN A 552 -20.82 -0.22 -5.73
CA ASN A 552 -21.00 0.31 -4.37
C ASN A 552 -20.09 1.52 -4.03
N ASN A 553 -19.40 2.08 -5.02
CA ASN A 553 -18.47 3.19 -4.85
C ASN A 553 -19.01 4.43 -5.61
N PRO A 554 -19.15 5.61 -4.97
CA PRO A 554 -19.69 6.83 -5.59
C PRO A 554 -18.89 7.35 -6.81
N SER A 555 -17.80 6.67 -7.18
CA SER A 555 -16.86 7.03 -8.24
C SER A 555 -17.42 6.76 -9.63
N TRP A 556 -18.53 6.03 -9.72
CA TRP A 556 -19.10 5.52 -10.95
C TRP A 556 -20.48 6.12 -11.18
N LEU A 557 -20.62 6.87 -12.26
CA LEU A 557 -21.87 7.51 -12.67
C LEU A 557 -22.54 6.70 -13.77
N LYS A 558 -23.83 6.40 -13.62
CA LYS A 558 -24.59 5.68 -14.63
C LYS A 558 -24.76 6.54 -15.90
N ALA A 559 -24.78 5.88 -17.05
CA ALA A 559 -24.94 6.54 -18.34
C ALA A 559 -26.28 7.27 -18.48
N GLY A 560 -26.23 8.59 -18.69
CA GLY A 560 -27.33 9.40 -19.20
C GLY A 560 -28.55 9.63 -18.30
N GLU A 561 -28.52 9.25 -17.02
CA GLU A 561 -29.70 9.36 -16.14
C GLU A 561 -30.03 10.81 -15.72
N GLN A 562 -29.03 11.66 -15.48
CA GLN A 562 -29.26 13.01 -14.93
C GLN A 562 -28.12 14.00 -15.23
N GLN A 563 -28.33 15.28 -14.89
CA GLN A 563 -27.25 16.27 -14.82
C GLN A 563 -26.51 16.10 -13.49
N ASP A 564 -25.26 15.66 -13.52
CA ASP A 564 -24.43 15.44 -12.34
C ASP A 564 -23.81 16.76 -11.87
N SER A 565 -23.67 16.91 -10.54
CA SER A 565 -23.17 18.15 -9.92
C SER A 565 -21.66 18.27 -10.11
N GLY A 566 -21.21 19.36 -10.73
CA GLY A 566 -19.79 19.68 -10.84
C GLY A 566 -19.16 20.05 -9.50
N GLY A 567 -19.93 20.47 -8.48
CA GLY A 567 -19.42 20.70 -7.13
C GLY A 567 -19.15 19.41 -6.35
N ILE A 568 -19.84 18.32 -6.68
CA ILE A 568 -19.61 16.99 -6.07
C ILE A 568 -18.45 16.31 -6.80
N TYR A 569 -18.49 16.28 -8.14
CA TYR A 569 -17.43 15.68 -8.97
C TYR A 569 -16.46 16.76 -9.49
N THR A 570 -15.87 17.54 -8.59
CA THR A 570 -15.07 18.74 -8.92
C THR A 570 -13.90 18.44 -9.87
N SER A 571 -13.19 17.34 -9.64
CA SER A 571 -12.06 16.91 -10.48
C SER A 571 -12.47 16.53 -11.90
N CYS A 572 -13.57 15.79 -12.04
CA CYS A 572 -14.17 15.43 -13.33
C CYS A 572 -14.68 16.67 -14.07
N TYR A 573 -15.43 17.53 -13.38
CA TYR A 573 -15.98 18.75 -13.97
C TYR A 573 -14.89 19.70 -14.48
N ASN A 574 -13.86 19.98 -13.67
CA ASN A 574 -12.77 20.87 -14.06
C ASN A 574 -12.02 20.35 -15.31
N LYS A 575 -11.82 19.03 -15.38
CA LYS A 575 -11.19 18.38 -16.55
C LYS A 575 -12.09 18.40 -17.78
N LEU A 576 -13.41 18.23 -17.62
CA LEU A 576 -14.37 18.37 -18.73
C LEU A 576 -14.40 19.81 -19.27
N VAL A 577 -14.37 20.81 -18.39
CA VAL A 577 -14.27 22.23 -18.78
C VAL A 577 -12.96 22.51 -19.51
N GLN A 578 -11.84 21.97 -19.01
CA GLN A 578 -10.55 22.06 -19.72
C GLN A 578 -10.65 21.42 -21.11
N ALA A 579 -11.26 20.24 -21.22
CA ALA A 579 -11.42 19.50 -22.47
C ALA A 579 -12.27 20.22 -23.53
N LEU A 580 -13.10 21.21 -23.14
CA LEU A 580 -13.80 22.08 -24.11
C LEU A 580 -12.82 22.98 -24.91
N THR A 581 -11.63 23.23 -24.37
CA THR A 581 -10.61 24.12 -24.96
C THR A 581 -9.34 23.38 -25.38
N ASP A 582 -8.88 22.44 -24.55
CA ASP A 582 -7.67 21.63 -24.77
C ASP A 582 -7.95 20.19 -24.33
N ASN A 583 -8.28 19.35 -25.32
CA ASN A 583 -8.76 18.00 -25.10
C ASN A 583 -7.63 16.97 -25.11
N ILE A 584 -6.87 16.93 -24.01
CA ILE A 584 -5.77 15.99 -23.80
C ILE A 584 -6.22 14.55 -23.45
N TRP A 585 -7.52 14.33 -23.24
CA TRP A 585 -8.09 13.03 -22.84
C TRP A 585 -8.75 12.26 -23.99
N GLU A 586 -8.76 12.79 -25.20
CA GLU A 586 -9.36 12.18 -26.39
C GLU A 586 -10.86 11.81 -26.22
N ILE A 587 -11.57 12.49 -25.32
CA ILE A 587 -13.00 12.27 -25.05
C ILE A 587 -13.88 13.16 -25.93
N LYS A 588 -15.12 12.74 -26.22
CA LYS A 588 -16.09 13.64 -26.87
C LYS A 588 -16.76 14.50 -25.81
N VAL A 589 -16.55 15.81 -25.85
CA VAL A 589 -17.14 16.77 -24.91
C VAL A 589 -17.75 17.94 -25.68
N ILE A 590 -18.88 18.46 -25.20
CA ILE A 590 -19.56 19.61 -25.80
C ILE A 590 -20.17 20.50 -24.73
N ASP A 591 -20.15 21.81 -24.97
CA ASP A 591 -20.93 22.75 -24.17
C ASP A 591 -22.41 22.69 -24.56
N SER A 592 -23.30 22.63 -23.57
CA SER A 592 -24.75 22.63 -23.79
C SER A 592 -25.26 23.76 -24.69
N THR A 593 -24.61 24.93 -24.67
CA THR A 593 -24.97 26.11 -25.49
C THR A 593 -24.59 25.95 -26.96
N ALA A 594 -23.70 25.00 -27.27
CA ALA A 594 -23.26 24.69 -28.63
C ALA A 594 -24.05 23.52 -29.26
N MET A 595 -25.05 22.96 -28.56
CA MET A 595 -25.85 21.85 -29.07
C MET A 595 -26.89 22.34 -30.09
N GLU A 596 -26.92 21.68 -31.25
CA GLU A 596 -27.93 21.89 -32.30
C GLU A 596 -29.10 20.88 -32.21
N GLU A 597 -30.32 21.36 -32.45
CA GLU A 597 -31.52 20.53 -32.47
C GLU A 597 -31.47 19.49 -33.61
N GLY A 598 -31.75 18.22 -33.29
CA GLY A 598 -31.75 17.11 -34.26
C GLY A 598 -30.42 16.38 -34.44
N THR A 599 -29.34 16.85 -33.81
CA THR A 599 -28.02 16.18 -33.82
C THR A 599 -27.89 15.18 -32.67
N ASP A 600 -27.31 14.01 -32.94
CA ASP A 600 -27.10 12.97 -31.92
C ASP A 600 -25.83 13.23 -31.11
N TYR A 601 -26.02 13.49 -29.81
CA TYR A 601 -24.95 13.68 -28.82
C TYR A 601 -24.83 12.52 -27.83
N SER A 602 -25.32 11.32 -28.20
CA SER A 602 -25.31 10.15 -27.33
C SER A 602 -23.91 9.70 -26.88
N GLU A 603 -22.87 10.02 -27.64
CA GLU A 603 -21.48 9.70 -27.28
C GLU A 603 -20.74 10.85 -26.55
N TYR A 604 -21.40 12.00 -26.30
CA TYR A 604 -20.74 13.19 -25.74
C TYR A 604 -20.97 13.34 -24.24
N TRP A 605 -19.91 13.74 -23.55
CA TRP A 605 -20.01 14.42 -22.26
C TRP A 605 -20.56 15.83 -22.49
N ILE A 606 -21.68 16.16 -21.86
CA ILE A 606 -22.29 17.48 -22.03
C ILE A 606 -22.02 18.31 -20.79
N VAL A 607 -21.46 19.50 -20.96
CA VAL A 607 -21.11 20.42 -19.87
C VAL A 607 -22.11 21.59 -19.85
N TYR A 608 -22.67 21.84 -18.67
CA TYR A 608 -23.56 22.97 -18.39
C TYR A 608 -22.81 23.97 -17.52
N GLN A 609 -22.03 24.86 -18.15
CA GLN A 609 -21.14 25.78 -17.43
C GLN A 609 -21.90 26.73 -16.49
N ASP A 610 -23.04 27.28 -16.93
CA ASP A 610 -23.85 28.22 -16.13
C ASP A 610 -24.41 27.60 -14.85
N ALA A 611 -24.68 26.29 -14.87
CA ALA A 611 -25.25 25.56 -13.74
C ALA A 611 -24.21 24.80 -12.92
N MET A 612 -22.93 24.80 -13.35
CA MET A 612 -21.86 23.97 -12.79
C MET A 612 -22.25 22.48 -12.75
N ARG A 613 -22.74 21.95 -13.87
CA ARG A 613 -23.19 20.55 -14.01
C ARG A 613 -22.63 19.91 -15.28
N PHE A 614 -22.68 18.59 -15.36
CA PHE A 614 -22.36 17.83 -16.57
C PHE A 614 -23.29 16.62 -16.72
N ARG A 615 -23.27 15.96 -17.87
CA ARG A 615 -24.00 14.70 -18.10
C ARG A 615 -23.08 13.69 -18.76
N THR A 616 -23.09 12.46 -18.26
CA THR A 616 -22.35 11.33 -18.83
C THR A 616 -22.88 10.95 -20.23
N PRO A 617 -22.03 10.39 -21.11
CA PRO A 617 -22.49 9.83 -22.38
C PRO A 617 -23.50 8.70 -22.19
N LEU A 618 -24.32 8.48 -23.19
CA LEU A 618 -25.26 7.35 -23.27
C LEU A 618 -24.59 6.08 -23.83
N THR A 619 -23.60 6.21 -24.72
CA THR A 619 -23.09 5.08 -25.54
C THR A 619 -21.56 5.03 -25.76
N ALA A 620 -20.76 5.80 -25.03
CA ALA A 620 -19.35 6.08 -25.38
C ALA A 620 -18.32 4.94 -25.19
N CYS A 621 -18.67 3.74 -24.71
CA CYS A 621 -17.75 2.59 -24.62
C CYS A 621 -18.26 1.35 -25.37
N LYS A 622 -17.33 0.55 -25.93
CA LYS A 622 -17.66 -0.68 -26.66
C LYS A 622 -18.02 -1.82 -25.68
N GLU A 623 -19.08 -2.57 -25.94
CA GLU A 623 -19.39 -3.86 -25.29
C GLU A 623 -18.38 -4.92 -25.77
N ILE A 624 -17.63 -5.59 -24.88
CA ILE A 624 -16.50 -6.46 -25.31
C ILE A 624 -16.58 -7.90 -24.74
N MET A 625 -17.60 -8.32 -23.98
CA MET A 625 -17.65 -9.72 -23.48
C MET A 625 -18.38 -10.66 -24.47
N PRO A 626 -17.75 -11.73 -24.99
CA PRO A 626 -18.43 -12.74 -25.81
C PRO A 626 -19.40 -13.54 -24.93
N GLY A 627 -20.67 -13.63 -25.33
CA GLY A 627 -21.68 -14.39 -24.61
C GLY A 627 -21.75 -15.88 -24.97
N ASN A 628 -22.66 -16.59 -24.32
CA ASN A 628 -22.90 -18.02 -24.57
C ASN A 628 -23.90 -18.28 -25.70
N GLU A 629 -24.64 -17.24 -26.15
CA GLU A 629 -25.56 -17.34 -27.28
C GLU A 629 -24.78 -17.24 -28.61
N ILE A 630 -24.64 -18.36 -29.30
CA ILE A 630 -24.00 -18.46 -30.61
C ILE A 630 -25.07 -18.79 -31.65
N THR A 631 -25.19 -17.96 -32.68
CA THR A 631 -25.94 -18.31 -33.89
C THR A 631 -24.96 -18.87 -34.92
N SER A 632 -25.14 -20.14 -35.27
CA SER A 632 -24.42 -20.81 -36.36
C SER A 632 -25.23 -20.65 -37.65
N SER A 633 -24.57 -20.14 -38.71
CA SER A 633 -25.14 -19.72 -40.00
C SER A 633 -25.57 -18.25 -40.07
N LEU A 634 -24.74 -17.43 -40.72
CA LEU A 634 -25.00 -16.02 -41.05
C LEU A 634 -25.63 -15.88 -42.44
N GLY A 635 -25.97 -16.99 -43.10
CA GLY A 635 -26.58 -17.00 -44.43
C GLY A 635 -25.60 -16.84 -45.60
N PHE A 636 -24.29 -16.84 -45.35
CA PHE A 636 -23.29 -16.88 -46.42
C PHE A 636 -23.28 -18.26 -47.09
N SER A 637 -23.08 -18.31 -48.40
CA SER A 637 -22.95 -19.56 -49.16
C SER A 637 -21.73 -20.33 -48.70
N SER A 638 -21.85 -21.65 -48.56
CA SER A 638 -20.70 -22.51 -48.24
C SER A 638 -19.59 -22.43 -49.29
N ASN A 639 -19.90 -21.98 -50.51
CA ASN A 639 -18.95 -21.77 -51.59
C ASN A 639 -19.12 -20.36 -52.20
N PRO A 640 -18.55 -19.30 -51.58
CA PRO A 640 -18.72 -17.94 -52.07
C PRO A 640 -18.06 -17.75 -53.45
N THR A 641 -18.63 -16.85 -54.26
CA THR A 641 -18.13 -16.45 -55.58
C THR A 641 -17.84 -14.95 -55.60
N ASN A 642 -17.75 -14.32 -56.77
CA ASN A 642 -17.61 -12.88 -56.93
C ASN A 642 -18.91 -12.10 -56.68
N THR A 643 -20.01 -12.79 -56.37
CA THR A 643 -21.24 -12.15 -55.88
C THR A 643 -21.04 -11.74 -54.43
N VAL A 644 -21.29 -10.47 -54.11
CA VAL A 644 -21.18 -9.96 -52.74
C VAL A 644 -22.39 -10.41 -51.93
N GLU A 645 -22.14 -11.24 -50.94
CA GLU A 645 -23.15 -11.66 -49.98
C GLU A 645 -23.07 -10.76 -48.75
N SER A 646 -24.21 -10.39 -48.19
CA SER A 646 -24.30 -9.45 -47.07
C SER A 646 -25.12 -10.01 -45.92
N TYR A 647 -24.66 -9.77 -44.70
CA TYR A 647 -25.35 -10.07 -43.46
C TYR A 647 -25.48 -8.80 -42.63
N THR A 648 -26.72 -8.42 -42.30
CA THR A 648 -26.99 -7.32 -41.37
C THR A 648 -27.01 -7.88 -39.95
N VAL A 649 -26.13 -7.33 -39.11
CA VAL A 649 -25.92 -7.82 -37.76
C VAL A 649 -27.15 -7.51 -36.88
N PRO A 650 -27.82 -8.50 -36.27
CA PRO A 650 -29.08 -8.31 -35.55
C PRO A 650 -28.91 -7.78 -34.12
N TYR A 651 -27.72 -7.94 -33.55
CA TYR A 651 -27.32 -7.55 -32.20
C TYR A 651 -25.80 -7.40 -32.15
N ASN A 652 -25.28 -6.63 -31.19
CA ASN A 652 -23.84 -6.51 -30.98
C ASN A 652 -23.25 -7.90 -30.71
N GLY A 653 -22.09 -8.21 -31.29
CA GLY A 653 -21.51 -9.54 -31.15
C GLY A 653 -20.19 -9.74 -31.89
N TYR A 654 -19.56 -10.87 -31.62
CA TYR A 654 -18.33 -11.30 -32.28
C TYR A 654 -18.65 -12.20 -33.46
N ILE A 655 -18.14 -11.85 -34.63
CA ILE A 655 -18.32 -12.61 -35.86
C ILE A 655 -17.05 -13.41 -36.15
N THR A 656 -17.25 -14.71 -36.37
CA THR A 656 -16.20 -15.64 -36.77
C THR A 656 -16.54 -16.19 -38.15
N ILE A 657 -15.64 -16.00 -39.12
CA ILE A 657 -15.74 -16.59 -40.47
C ILE A 657 -14.44 -17.34 -40.77
N ILE A 658 -14.54 -18.65 -40.95
CA ILE A 658 -13.40 -19.52 -41.29
C ILE A 658 -13.65 -20.16 -42.64
N GLY A 659 -12.74 -19.90 -43.58
CA GLY A 659 -12.75 -20.48 -44.92
C GLY A 659 -11.51 -21.34 -45.18
N TYR A 660 -11.69 -22.44 -45.92
CA TYR A 660 -10.60 -23.29 -46.41
C TYR A 660 -10.59 -23.33 -47.93
N LYS A 661 -9.41 -23.28 -48.54
CA LYS A 661 -9.26 -23.33 -50.00
C LYS A 661 -9.38 -24.76 -50.54
N THR A 662 -10.12 -24.95 -51.64
CA THR A 662 -10.32 -26.28 -52.26
C THR A 662 -9.66 -26.53 -53.61
N SER A 663 -9.44 -25.55 -54.50
CA SER A 663 -8.76 -25.86 -55.79
C SER A 663 -8.24 -24.69 -56.67
N THR A 664 -8.82 -23.49 -56.65
CA THR A 664 -8.54 -22.42 -57.65
C THR A 664 -7.93 -21.15 -57.05
N SER A 665 -6.98 -20.49 -57.72
CA SER A 665 -6.34 -19.24 -57.27
C SER A 665 -7.33 -18.06 -57.23
N ASN A 666 -7.79 -17.70 -56.03
CA ASN A 666 -8.71 -16.60 -55.77
C ASN A 666 -8.51 -16.07 -54.33
N THR A 667 -8.98 -14.85 -54.10
CA THR A 667 -8.86 -14.11 -52.84
C THR A 667 -10.20 -14.09 -52.12
N LEU A 668 -10.26 -14.58 -50.88
CA LEU A 668 -11.43 -14.40 -50.02
C LEU A 668 -11.32 -13.03 -49.35
N THR A 669 -12.36 -12.20 -49.47
CA THR A 669 -12.43 -10.88 -48.84
C THR A 669 -13.65 -10.82 -47.92
N VAL A 670 -13.41 -10.46 -46.66
CA VAL A 670 -14.44 -10.16 -45.66
C VAL A 670 -14.36 -8.68 -45.31
N LYS A 671 -15.50 -7.98 -45.33
CA LYS A 671 -15.57 -6.56 -44.97
C LYS A 671 -16.64 -6.29 -43.93
N LEU A 672 -16.40 -5.31 -43.06
CA LEU A 672 -17.35 -4.72 -42.13
C LEU A 672 -17.63 -3.28 -42.55
N ASN A 673 -18.87 -2.93 -42.85
CA ASN A 673 -19.28 -1.59 -43.30
C ASN A 673 -18.41 -1.05 -44.46
N GLY A 674 -18.01 -1.93 -45.39
CA GLY A 674 -17.18 -1.59 -46.55
C GLY A 674 -15.66 -1.59 -46.29
N THR A 675 -15.21 -1.63 -45.04
CA THR A 675 -13.80 -1.73 -44.66
C THR A 675 -13.34 -3.19 -44.62
N ILE A 676 -12.18 -3.49 -45.22
CA ILE A 676 -11.63 -4.84 -45.23
C ILE A 676 -11.18 -5.23 -43.81
N VAL A 677 -11.75 -6.31 -43.27
CA VAL A 677 -11.37 -6.88 -41.97
C VAL A 677 -10.51 -8.13 -42.12
N SER A 678 -10.66 -8.85 -43.22
CA SER A 678 -9.78 -9.96 -43.58
C SER A 678 -9.72 -10.11 -45.10
N GLN A 679 -8.52 -10.33 -45.61
CA GLN A 679 -8.29 -10.61 -47.02
C GLN A 679 -7.17 -11.62 -47.17
N THR A 680 -7.52 -12.80 -47.67
CA THR A 680 -6.56 -13.89 -47.80
C THR A 680 -6.47 -14.31 -49.26
N ARG A 681 -5.32 -14.05 -49.87
CA ARG A 681 -5.00 -14.54 -51.21
C ARG A 681 -4.36 -15.91 -51.10
N ALA A 682 -4.99 -16.93 -51.64
CA ALA A 682 -4.44 -18.28 -51.57
C ALA A 682 -3.82 -18.71 -52.92
N LEU A 683 -2.53 -19.05 -52.91
CA LEU A 683 -1.75 -19.44 -54.09
C LEU A 683 -1.66 -20.97 -54.28
N ALA A 684 -1.96 -21.78 -53.26
CA ALA A 684 -1.92 -23.26 -53.27
C ALA A 684 -3.03 -23.88 -52.37
N SER A 685 -3.35 -25.17 -52.53
CA SER A 685 -4.33 -25.91 -51.71
C SER A 685 -3.89 -26.05 -50.25
N GLY A 686 -4.83 -26.02 -49.30
CA GLY A 686 -4.55 -26.21 -47.86
C GLY A 686 -4.42 -24.93 -47.01
N LEU A 687 -4.64 -23.75 -47.60
CA LEU A 687 -4.64 -22.48 -46.87
C LEU A 687 -6.01 -22.22 -46.22
N SER A 688 -6.00 -21.76 -44.97
CA SER A 688 -7.16 -21.28 -44.23
C SER A 688 -7.17 -19.75 -44.16
N SER A 689 -8.36 -19.19 -44.03
CA SER A 689 -8.58 -17.79 -43.71
C SER A 689 -9.51 -17.73 -42.51
N GLU A 690 -9.05 -17.12 -41.43
CA GLU A 690 -9.84 -16.89 -40.23
C GLU A 690 -10.08 -15.39 -40.07
N SER A 691 -11.33 -15.02 -39.84
CA SER A 691 -11.74 -13.65 -39.55
C SER A 691 -12.47 -13.67 -38.21
N TYR A 692 -11.94 -12.95 -37.23
CA TYR A 692 -12.55 -12.77 -35.92
C TYR A 692 -12.60 -11.28 -35.59
N PHE A 693 -13.80 -10.70 -35.54
CA PHE A 693 -13.97 -9.26 -35.32
C PHE A 693 -15.32 -8.96 -34.65
N PHE A 694 -15.37 -7.82 -33.93
CA PHE A 694 -16.60 -7.33 -33.31
C PHE A 694 -17.45 -6.54 -34.32
N ALA A 695 -18.76 -6.74 -34.29
CA ALA A 695 -19.73 -6.00 -35.11
C ALA A 695 -20.93 -5.55 -34.26
N ARG A 696 -21.42 -4.34 -34.53
CA ARG A 696 -22.57 -3.73 -33.86
C ARG A 696 -23.87 -4.10 -34.57
N LYS A 697 -24.98 -4.04 -33.86
CA LYS A 697 -26.32 -4.15 -34.45
C LYS A 697 -26.48 -3.13 -35.60
N GLY A 698 -26.88 -3.61 -36.76
CA GLY A 698 -27.05 -2.81 -37.97
C GLY A 698 -25.81 -2.74 -38.86
N ASP A 699 -24.63 -3.15 -38.37
CA ASP A 699 -23.45 -3.27 -39.22
C ASP A 699 -23.69 -4.29 -40.33
N ILE A 700 -23.07 -4.05 -41.49
CA ILE A 700 -23.17 -4.92 -42.66
C ILE A 700 -21.84 -5.65 -42.85
N VAL A 701 -21.87 -6.96 -42.65
CA VAL A 701 -20.75 -7.84 -42.99
C VAL A 701 -20.94 -8.34 -44.40
N THR A 702 -19.88 -8.28 -45.21
CA THR A 702 -19.89 -8.82 -46.56
C THR A 702 -18.80 -9.84 -46.79
N VAL A 703 -19.13 -10.88 -47.55
CA VAL A 703 -18.20 -11.94 -47.98
C VAL A 703 -18.27 -12.05 -49.50
N SER A 704 -17.10 -12.11 -50.13
CA SER A 704 -16.98 -12.33 -51.57
C SER A 704 -15.60 -12.86 -51.92
N THR A 705 -15.47 -13.36 -53.14
CA THR A 705 -14.18 -13.68 -53.76
C THR A 705 -13.92 -12.83 -55.00
N ASP A 706 -12.71 -12.86 -55.53
CA ASP A 706 -12.36 -12.19 -56.80
C ASP A 706 -12.67 -13.04 -58.05
N SER A 707 -13.34 -14.20 -57.91
CA SER A 707 -13.58 -15.16 -59.01
C SER A 707 -15.03 -15.68 -59.06
N THR A 708 -15.52 -15.97 -60.26
CA THR A 708 -16.80 -16.67 -60.48
C THR A 708 -16.74 -18.16 -60.14
N SER A 709 -15.56 -18.74 -59.97
CA SER A 709 -15.36 -20.15 -59.61
C SER A 709 -15.29 -20.37 -58.09
N THR A 710 -15.91 -21.44 -57.59
CA THR A 710 -15.91 -21.81 -56.16
C THR A 710 -14.54 -22.35 -55.71
N GLY A 711 -13.65 -21.46 -55.26
CA GLY A 711 -12.29 -21.81 -54.79
C GLY A 711 -12.10 -21.86 -53.27
N TRP A 712 -13.10 -21.41 -52.51
CA TRP A 712 -13.14 -21.38 -51.05
C TRP A 712 -14.37 -22.09 -50.53
N VAL A 713 -14.24 -22.78 -49.40
CA VAL A 713 -15.34 -23.34 -48.62
C VAL A 713 -15.40 -22.63 -47.27
N ILE A 714 -16.53 -22.00 -46.95
CA ILE A 714 -16.77 -21.45 -45.61
C ILE A 714 -17.18 -22.61 -44.69
N ALA A 715 -16.31 -22.96 -43.76
CA ALA A 715 -16.53 -24.04 -42.80
C ALA A 715 -17.15 -23.54 -41.48
N THR A 716 -16.92 -22.27 -41.13
CA THR A 716 -17.52 -21.65 -39.95
C THR A 716 -18.02 -20.26 -40.30
N GLN A 717 -19.26 -19.98 -39.92
CA GLN A 717 -19.87 -18.66 -39.95
C GLN A 717 -20.77 -18.53 -38.73
N THR A 718 -20.30 -17.84 -37.71
CA THR A 718 -21.00 -17.70 -36.44
C THR A 718 -21.01 -16.26 -35.99
N ILE A 719 -22.09 -15.86 -35.31
CA ILE A 719 -22.10 -14.67 -34.47
C ILE A 719 -22.33 -15.10 -33.02
N THR A 720 -21.41 -14.72 -32.16
CA THR A 720 -21.57 -14.84 -30.72
C THR A 720 -22.13 -13.52 -30.22
N LYS A 721 -23.37 -13.53 -29.73
CA LYS A 721 -24.03 -12.34 -29.18
C LYS A 721 -23.19 -11.80 -28.03
N ALA A 722 -22.94 -10.49 -28.04
CA ALA A 722 -22.37 -9.81 -26.89
C ALA A 722 -23.41 -9.86 -25.77
N THR A 723 -23.07 -10.52 -24.66
CA THR A 723 -23.86 -10.42 -23.43
C THR A 723 -23.16 -9.41 -22.55
N ALA A 724 -23.59 -8.15 -22.63
CA ALA A 724 -23.51 -7.32 -21.45
C ALA A 724 -24.53 -7.90 -20.45
N ASN A 725 -24.06 -8.36 -19.29
CA ASN A 725 -24.91 -8.37 -18.12
C ASN A 725 -24.54 -7.08 -17.38
N GLY A 726 -25.43 -6.08 -17.35
CA GLY A 726 -25.19 -4.85 -16.59
C GLY A 726 -25.60 -3.52 -17.19
N GLU A 727 -25.55 -2.48 -16.36
CA GLU A 727 -25.76 -1.08 -16.71
C GLU A 727 -24.41 -0.41 -17.01
N LEU A 728 -24.38 0.59 -17.89
CA LEU A 728 -23.16 1.33 -18.22
C LEU A 728 -22.87 2.40 -17.18
N TYR A 729 -21.66 2.38 -16.62
CA TYR A 729 -21.16 3.41 -15.73
C TYR A 729 -19.87 4.03 -16.26
N PHE A 730 -19.65 5.31 -15.94
CA PHE A 730 -18.41 6.04 -16.23
C PHE A 730 -17.70 6.42 -14.94
N LYS A 731 -16.38 6.26 -14.93
CA LYS A 731 -15.53 6.68 -13.84
C LYS A 731 -15.48 8.21 -13.77
N ALA A 732 -16.04 8.79 -12.72
CA ALA A 732 -16.20 10.23 -12.53
C ALA A 732 -15.50 10.78 -11.26
N ALA A 733 -14.93 9.93 -10.42
CA ALA A 733 -14.04 10.33 -9.33
C ALA A 733 -13.00 9.23 -9.07
N SER A 734 -11.83 9.60 -8.56
CA SER A 734 -10.91 8.63 -7.95
C SER A 734 -11.43 8.23 -6.57
N ALA A 735 -11.14 7.02 -6.12
CA ALA A 735 -11.60 6.53 -4.81
C ALA A 735 -11.23 7.43 -3.61
N VAL A 736 -10.15 8.21 -3.71
CA VAL A 736 -9.67 9.18 -2.69
C VAL A 736 -10.57 10.42 -2.58
N GLU A 737 -11.26 10.83 -3.65
CA GLU A 737 -12.17 11.99 -3.64
C GLU A 737 -13.56 11.65 -3.08
N ASN A 738 -13.84 10.38 -2.81
CA ASN A 738 -15.14 9.88 -2.34
C ASN A 738 -15.25 9.64 -0.84
N ILE A 739 -14.17 9.75 -0.08
CA ILE A 739 -14.21 9.58 1.38
C ILE A 739 -15.03 10.72 2.02
N GLU A 740 -15.12 11.89 1.36
CA GLU A 740 -15.86 13.06 1.85
C GLU A 740 -17.19 13.34 1.14
N ILE A 741 -17.53 12.60 0.09
CA ILE A 741 -18.91 12.62 -0.41
C ILE A 741 -19.68 11.72 0.55
N LEU A 742 -20.11 12.30 1.69
CA LEU A 742 -21.38 11.89 2.30
C LEU A 742 -22.30 11.74 1.10
N ASN A 743 -22.79 10.53 0.85
CA ASN A 743 -23.57 10.33 -0.35
C ASN A 743 -24.92 10.99 -0.12
N VAL A 744 -24.98 12.33 -0.04
CA VAL A 744 -26.21 13.11 0.05
C VAL A 744 -27.04 12.79 -1.18
N GLY A 745 -26.43 12.37 -2.30
CA GLY A 745 -27.08 11.75 -3.46
C GLY A 745 -27.85 10.48 -3.10
N GLN A 746 -27.22 9.37 -2.68
CA GLN A 746 -27.90 8.15 -2.22
C GLN A 746 -28.69 8.37 -0.94
N VAL A 747 -28.32 9.28 -0.05
CA VAL A 747 -29.03 9.57 1.18
C VAL A 747 -30.27 10.37 0.83
N MET A 748 -30.25 11.26 -0.18
CA MET A 748 -31.42 11.98 -0.74
C MET A 748 -32.15 11.17 -1.80
N GLU A 749 -31.56 10.15 -2.41
CA GLU A 749 -32.17 9.23 -3.38
C GLU A 749 -32.80 8.05 -2.62
N GLU A 750 -32.18 7.55 -1.55
CA GLU A 750 -32.79 6.72 -0.50
C GLU A 750 -33.78 7.55 0.29
N LEU A 751 -33.52 8.82 0.65
CA LEU A 751 -34.55 9.69 1.22
C LEU A 751 -35.62 9.90 0.18
N SER A 752 -35.36 10.11 -1.12
CA SER A 752 -36.41 10.35 -2.13
C SER A 752 -37.13 9.06 -2.55
N ASN A 753 -36.52 7.90 -2.37
CA ASN A 753 -37.14 6.59 -2.60
C ASN A 753 -37.85 6.07 -1.33
N LYS A 754 -37.44 6.49 -0.12
CA LYS A 754 -38.16 6.25 1.16
C LYS A 754 -39.24 7.32 1.40
N VAL A 755 -38.95 8.57 1.06
CA VAL A 755 -39.86 9.69 0.74
C VAL A 755 -40.32 9.54 -0.70
N ASN A 756 -40.75 8.33 -1.05
CA ASN A 756 -41.52 8.12 -2.25
C ASN A 756 -42.75 9.05 -2.18
N VAL A 757 -43.01 9.84 -3.21
CA VAL A 757 -44.28 10.56 -3.38
C VAL A 757 -45.48 9.60 -3.53
N SER A 758 -45.26 8.29 -3.57
CA SER A 758 -46.31 7.28 -3.32
C SER A 758 -46.45 6.87 -1.85
N ASN A 759 -45.41 7.04 -1.02
CA ASN A 759 -45.49 7.00 0.45
C ASN A 759 -46.05 8.30 1.04
N THR A 760 -46.15 9.41 0.31
CA THR A 760 -47.08 10.47 0.74
C THR A 760 -48.52 9.98 0.78
N SER A 761 -48.86 8.75 0.34
CA SER A 761 -50.14 8.14 0.73
C SER A 761 -50.27 7.98 2.24
N TRP A 762 -49.22 7.68 3.02
CA TRP A 762 -49.35 7.64 4.49
C TRP A 762 -49.33 9.04 5.10
N ALA A 763 -48.60 10.01 4.57
CA ALA A 763 -48.64 11.40 5.05
C ALA A 763 -49.95 12.12 4.68
N ILE A 764 -50.53 11.78 3.52
CA ILE A 764 -51.85 12.20 3.07
C ILE A 764 -52.90 11.42 3.87
N ASN A 765 -52.79 10.10 4.04
CA ASN A 765 -53.80 9.31 4.77
C ASN A 765 -53.74 9.52 6.29
N ALA A 766 -52.58 9.66 6.93
CA ALA A 766 -52.46 9.86 8.39
C ALA A 766 -52.91 11.26 8.86
N CYS A 767 -53.15 12.19 7.92
CA CYS A 767 -53.69 13.50 8.19
C CYS A 767 -55.13 13.69 7.66
N MET A 768 -55.75 12.64 7.12
CA MET A 768 -57.14 12.70 6.65
C MET A 768 -58.11 12.34 7.79
N PRO A 769 -59.23 13.08 7.93
CA PRO A 769 -60.27 12.73 8.89
C PRO A 769 -60.86 11.36 8.56
N ASP A 770 -60.90 10.47 9.56
CA ASP A 770 -61.66 9.23 9.47
C ASP A 770 -63.15 9.52 9.71
N TYR A 771 -63.85 9.92 8.63
CA TYR A 771 -65.28 10.18 8.69
C TYR A 771 -66.12 8.94 9.05
N THR A 772 -65.55 7.72 8.98
CA THR A 772 -66.27 6.50 9.42
C THR A 772 -66.27 6.35 10.94
N ALA A 773 -65.27 6.90 11.62
CA ALA A 773 -65.17 6.97 13.09
C ALA A 773 -65.64 8.31 13.68
N GLN A 774 -66.32 9.16 12.88
CA GLN A 774 -66.86 10.43 13.35
C GLN A 774 -67.92 10.21 14.44
N THR A 775 -67.83 10.98 15.53
CA THR A 775 -68.81 10.95 16.61
C THR A 775 -69.38 12.34 16.88
N THR A 776 -70.64 12.37 17.34
CA THR A 776 -71.26 13.60 17.84
C THR A 776 -70.55 14.02 19.12
N PHE A 777 -70.11 15.28 19.16
CA PHE A 777 -69.38 15.84 20.30
C PHE A 777 -70.15 17.01 20.90
N THR A 778 -70.25 17.03 22.23
CA THR A 778 -70.84 18.14 22.95
C THR A 778 -69.73 19.04 23.45
N LEU A 779 -69.69 20.30 22.98
CA LEU A 779 -68.74 21.27 23.49
C LEU A 779 -69.02 21.55 24.97
N PRO A 780 -67.97 21.76 25.78
CA PRO A 780 -68.15 22.12 27.18
C PRO A 780 -68.93 23.43 27.34
N ASP A 781 -69.58 23.58 28.49
CA ASP A 781 -70.27 24.82 28.86
C ASP A 781 -69.29 26.01 28.90
N ILE A 782 -69.83 27.22 28.76
CA ILE A 782 -69.02 28.45 28.74
C ILE A 782 -68.17 28.53 30.01
N GLY A 783 -66.85 28.70 29.84
CA GLY A 783 -65.89 28.76 30.94
C GLY A 783 -65.31 27.41 31.38
N GLN A 784 -65.73 26.29 30.78
CA GLN A 784 -65.10 24.98 30.98
C GLN A 784 -64.14 24.64 29.85
N THR A 785 -63.07 23.92 30.20
CA THR A 785 -62.03 23.48 29.27
C THR A 785 -62.26 22.02 28.84
N PHE A 786 -61.99 21.75 27.57
CA PHE A 786 -61.91 20.41 27.02
C PHE A 786 -60.47 20.13 26.55
N THR A 787 -59.95 18.97 26.92
CA THR A 787 -58.66 18.46 26.43
C THR A 787 -58.91 17.51 25.27
N ALA A 788 -58.34 17.79 24.10
CA ALA A 788 -58.48 16.92 22.94
C ALA A 788 -57.90 15.52 23.25
N PRO A 789 -58.71 14.43 23.14
CA PRO A 789 -58.30 13.09 23.55
C PRO A 789 -57.34 12.41 22.54
N TYR A 790 -57.36 12.88 21.29
CA TYR A 790 -56.55 12.42 20.17
C TYR A 790 -56.49 13.52 19.11
N ASP A 791 -55.61 13.36 18.12
CA ASP A 791 -55.52 14.27 16.98
C ASP A 791 -56.81 14.16 16.14
N CYS A 792 -57.53 15.27 15.96
CA CYS A 792 -58.85 15.27 15.37
C CYS A 792 -59.21 16.56 14.62
N LEU A 793 -60.24 16.47 13.78
CA LEU A 793 -60.95 17.61 13.20
C LEU A 793 -62.23 17.84 14.00
N LEU A 794 -62.35 19.03 14.58
CA LEU A 794 -63.57 19.52 15.22
C LEU A 794 -64.39 20.31 14.20
N PHE A 795 -65.61 19.85 13.93
CA PHE A 795 -66.59 20.57 13.12
C PHE A 795 -67.65 21.17 14.03
N VAL A 796 -67.97 22.45 13.84
CA VAL A 796 -69.06 23.12 14.55
C VAL A 796 -69.95 23.84 13.55
N SER A 797 -71.24 23.53 13.58
CA SER A 797 -72.28 24.22 12.85
C SER A 797 -73.06 25.14 13.78
N ILE A 798 -73.08 26.41 13.42
CA ILE A 798 -73.79 27.47 14.14
C ILE A 798 -75.07 27.77 13.37
N PHE A 799 -76.23 27.47 13.98
CA PHE A 799 -77.54 27.91 13.50
C PHE A 799 -78.07 28.97 14.46
N ASN A 800 -78.39 30.15 13.93
CA ASN A 800 -78.72 31.30 14.77
C ASN A 800 -80.22 31.52 14.99
N ALA A 801 -80.58 31.97 16.21
CA ALA A 801 -81.85 32.61 16.56
C ALA A 801 -81.71 34.04 17.17
N GLY A 802 -80.51 34.65 17.27
CA GLY A 802 -80.27 36.02 17.76
C GLY A 802 -78.82 36.56 17.63
N ALA A 803 -78.59 37.88 17.72
CA ALA A 803 -77.27 38.50 17.48
C ALA A 803 -76.18 38.14 18.54
N GLY A 804 -74.92 37.95 18.11
CA GLY A 804 -73.79 37.66 19.00
C GLY A 804 -72.61 36.93 18.31
N ASN A 805 -71.60 36.52 19.09
CA ASN A 805 -70.41 35.82 18.62
C ASN A 805 -70.28 34.42 19.24
N PHE A 806 -69.78 33.46 18.46
CA PHE A 806 -69.25 32.17 18.92
C PHE A 806 -67.74 32.19 18.81
N GLU A 807 -67.04 31.83 19.90
CA GLU A 807 -65.58 31.81 19.95
C GLU A 807 -65.06 30.51 20.54
N LEU A 808 -64.07 29.92 19.88
CA LEU A 808 -63.27 28.83 20.43
C LEU A 808 -61.83 29.29 20.55
N ARG A 809 -61.21 29.12 21.72
CA ARG A 809 -59.88 29.66 22.02
C ARG A 809 -58.98 28.61 22.68
N TYR A 810 -57.67 28.75 22.49
CA TYR A 810 -56.66 27.96 23.22
C TYR A 810 -56.53 28.43 24.67
N ASN A 811 -56.38 27.50 25.59
CA ASN A 811 -56.02 27.77 26.98
C ASN A 811 -54.49 27.78 27.19
N ASN A 812 -53.77 28.54 26.37
CA ASN A 812 -52.33 28.80 26.57
C ASN A 812 -52.08 30.31 26.69
N SER A 813 -50.88 30.71 27.11
CA SER A 813 -50.51 32.10 27.40
C SER A 813 -50.69 33.08 26.21
N ASN A 814 -50.89 32.58 24.99
CA ASN A 814 -51.10 33.40 23.79
C ASN A 814 -52.58 33.51 23.35
N GLY A 815 -53.54 32.88 24.04
CA GLY A 815 -55.00 33.14 23.92
C GLY A 815 -55.58 33.16 22.50
N GLY A 816 -54.94 32.46 21.55
CA GLY A 816 -55.24 32.53 20.13
C GLY A 816 -56.66 32.08 19.82
N LEU A 817 -57.35 32.85 18.97
CA LEU A 817 -58.69 32.54 18.48
C LEU A 817 -58.59 31.40 17.45
N ILE A 818 -59.24 30.28 17.74
CA ILE A 818 -59.24 29.06 16.89
C ILE A 818 -60.37 29.14 15.87
N MET A 819 -61.56 29.53 16.34
CA MET A 819 -62.77 29.66 15.53
C MET A 819 -63.54 30.89 15.97
N PHE A 820 -64.06 31.64 15.00
CA PHE A 820 -64.85 32.85 15.24
C PHE A 820 -66.02 32.91 14.30
N GLY A 821 -67.23 32.90 14.85
CA GLY A 821 -68.46 33.14 14.08
C GLY A 821 -69.15 34.38 14.60
N ALA A 822 -69.35 35.38 13.75
CA ALA A 822 -70.21 36.53 14.04
C ALA A 822 -71.39 36.54 13.05
N ALA A 823 -72.60 36.74 13.57
CA ALA A 823 -73.80 36.87 12.74
C ALA A 823 -74.50 38.20 13.04
N GLY A 824 -74.64 39.04 12.02
CA GLY A 824 -75.24 40.38 12.11
C GLY A 824 -76.78 40.42 11.97
N SER A 825 -77.43 39.35 11.49
CA SER A 825 -78.89 39.27 11.35
C SER A 825 -79.37 37.83 11.14
N ASN A 826 -80.69 37.60 11.29
CA ASN A 826 -81.33 36.28 11.25
C ASN A 826 -81.04 35.50 9.96
N GLN A 827 -80.57 34.26 10.12
CA GLN A 827 -80.10 33.29 9.11
C GLN A 827 -78.73 33.56 8.47
N VAL A 828 -77.69 33.16 9.19
CA VAL A 828 -76.42 32.75 8.58
C VAL A 828 -76.06 31.38 9.15
N HIS A 829 -75.90 30.39 8.27
CA HIS A 829 -75.35 29.08 8.64
C HIS A 829 -73.84 29.17 8.49
N VAL A 830 -73.14 29.30 9.61
CA VAL A 830 -71.67 29.33 9.61
C VAL A 830 -71.20 27.97 10.09
N SER A 831 -70.62 27.21 9.17
CA SER A 831 -69.90 25.98 9.46
C SER A 831 -68.43 26.30 9.55
N GLN A 832 -67.79 25.95 10.65
CA GLN A 832 -66.35 26.08 10.82
C GLN A 832 -65.74 24.75 11.20
N THR A 833 -64.49 24.54 10.78
CA THR A 833 -63.69 23.38 11.12
C THR A 833 -62.36 23.84 11.71
N ALA A 834 -61.87 23.13 12.71
CA ALA A 834 -60.56 23.36 13.29
C ALA A 834 -59.85 22.04 13.55
N TYR A 835 -58.55 22.01 13.26
CA TYR A 835 -57.68 20.91 13.64
C TYR A 835 -57.24 21.06 15.10
N LEU A 836 -57.35 19.98 15.87
CA LEU A 836 -56.94 19.91 17.27
C LEU A 836 -55.96 18.75 17.47
N LYS A 837 -54.84 19.02 18.15
CA LYS A 837 -53.86 18.00 18.53
C LYS A 837 -54.17 17.43 19.91
N LYS A 838 -53.89 16.14 20.13
CA LYS A 838 -54.02 15.45 21.42
C LYS A 838 -53.37 16.25 22.55
N GLY A 839 -54.09 16.40 23.66
CA GLY A 839 -53.65 17.16 24.82
C GLY A 839 -53.89 18.67 24.75
N TRP A 840 -54.31 19.21 23.60
CA TRP A 840 -54.67 20.63 23.52
C TRP A 840 -55.90 20.94 24.35
N GLN A 841 -55.77 21.94 25.23
CA GLN A 841 -56.87 22.46 26.02
C GLN A 841 -57.53 23.64 25.30
N ILE A 842 -58.81 23.48 25.02
CA ILE A 842 -59.66 24.51 24.41
C ILE A 842 -60.81 24.86 25.33
N TYR A 843 -61.31 26.08 25.23
CA TYR A 843 -62.53 26.49 25.94
C TYR A 843 -63.44 27.28 25.02
N ARG A 844 -64.74 27.24 25.35
CA ARG A 844 -65.76 27.97 24.62
C ARG A 844 -65.95 29.37 25.22
N GLY A 845 -65.82 30.38 24.37
CA GLY A 845 -66.16 31.77 24.62
C GLY A 845 -67.36 32.22 23.78
N GLY A 846 -68.04 33.27 24.21
CA GLY A 846 -69.22 33.82 23.51
C GLY A 846 -70.56 33.21 23.96
N GLN A 847 -71.66 33.90 23.64
CA GLN A 847 -73.00 33.64 24.20
C GLN A 847 -73.94 32.84 23.28
N ILE A 848 -73.49 32.49 22.07
CA ILE A 848 -74.31 31.80 21.06
C ILE A 848 -74.17 30.27 21.15
N GLY A 849 -75.31 29.57 21.05
CA GLY A 849 -75.42 28.11 20.93
C GLY A 849 -74.94 27.55 19.58
N TYR A 850 -74.44 26.32 19.56
CA TYR A 850 -74.20 25.56 18.32
C TYR A 850 -75.31 24.53 18.14
N ASN A 851 -75.55 24.10 16.90
CA ASN A 851 -76.60 23.13 16.58
C ASN A 851 -76.03 21.71 16.43
N GLN A 852 -74.91 21.59 15.73
CA GLN A 852 -74.22 20.32 15.52
C GLN A 852 -72.75 20.51 15.77
N CYS A 853 -72.15 19.54 16.45
CA CYS A 853 -70.73 19.50 16.67
C CYS A 853 -70.27 18.05 16.55
N TYR A 854 -69.20 17.85 15.78
CA TYR A 854 -68.64 16.54 15.51
C TYR A 854 -67.14 16.57 15.77
N ILE A 855 -66.65 15.49 16.36
CA ILE A 855 -65.22 15.22 16.48
C ILE A 855 -64.89 14.05 15.55
N THR A 856 -63.91 14.26 14.69
CA THR A 856 -63.51 13.27 13.69
C THR A 856 -62.03 12.95 13.94
N PRO A 857 -61.68 11.74 14.38
CA PRO A 857 -60.27 11.38 14.57
C PRO A 857 -59.53 11.42 13.24
N LEU A 858 -58.23 11.71 13.26
CA LEU A 858 -57.38 11.47 12.10
C LEU A 858 -57.04 9.98 11.99
N ILE A 859 -56.98 9.47 10.76
CA ILE A 859 -56.61 8.07 10.49
C ILE A 859 -55.25 7.80 11.13
N GLY A 860 -55.17 6.79 12.01
CA GLY A 860 -53.93 6.41 12.70
C GLY A 860 -53.65 7.17 14.00
N ALA A 861 -54.58 7.99 14.52
CA ALA A 861 -54.42 8.62 15.82
C ALA A 861 -54.45 7.57 16.97
N GLU A 862 -53.39 7.52 17.78
CA GLU A 862 -53.27 6.59 18.91
C GLU A 862 -54.35 6.82 19.99
N GLY A 863 -55.19 5.81 20.19
CA GLY A 863 -56.25 5.77 21.21
C GLY A 863 -57.66 6.05 20.70
N ALA A 864 -57.92 5.97 19.39
CA ALA A 864 -59.22 6.23 18.78
C ALA A 864 -60.14 5.00 18.60
N ASN A 865 -59.91 3.91 19.34
CA ASN A 865 -60.83 2.76 19.39
C ASN A 865 -61.80 2.86 20.56
#